data_AF-A0A9P4UTB5-F1
#
_entry.id   AF-A0A9P4UTB5-F1
#
_cell.length_a   1.000
_cell.length_b   1.000
_cell.length_c   1.000
_cell.angle_alpha   90.00
_cell.angle_beta   90.00
_cell.angle_gamma   90.00
#
_symmetry.space_group_name_H-M   'P 1'
#
loop_
_entity.id
_entity.type
_entity.pdbx_description
1 polymer ?
#
loop_
_entity_poly.entity_id
_entity_poly.type
_entity_poly.pdbx_seq_one_letter_code
_entity_poly.pdbx_strand_id
1 'polypeptide(L)'
;MAATTNNKRLNVLVYAGNGATTSSVAHATWSLRRLLGPNYAVLTVNGDQILKEPWMATCALLVLPGGADLAYCRTLNGAGNRRIKQYVQNGGSFLGFCAGGYYGCAKCEFEVGSPDKGMEVIGDRELAFFPGVCRGLAFKGFRYQSEAGAKAVKLAIENESFGSGVLLPEMFKAYYNGGGVFVDADKLHDKAIEVLARFEDEVAVDPGEGKAAAVVFSKVGDGRVVLTGPHPEFSAHNLNRHDPTNADYPSLVASLLADEQARMDFMKAVLTKLGLTVSQEVTPVPSLSPLHLSAAKGDDIAELVQSWSEQGILSRDGGGREYIKGENDTFILEPAGDEKWSMAGIAQAVKETLPKAVQESSEPEEKQANIQIANSTPLLGSDTAPKHLIAHEQALPESKETPHFNHHAYFSNLAHFHSLQRAESTIYGKYLLYGEVVTSTQTLIEKNTSLLSHLPTGFTATATTQTAGRGRGTNVWVSPPGTLMFSTVLRHALALSTSAPVTFIQYIAALAIVEGIKGYDNGFQKMPVKLKWPNDIYALEPGVKEERYVKIGGILVNSSYSGGDYTLTLGVGLNATNAAPTTSLSQLLSHFLPQQSAKTQIAPERLLAAILTHFSILYTRFKRTGFDAVFEKKYYEYWLHSEQIVTLENEGGARARVKGISRDWGLLVVEELGWQDRPTGKRWELQSDANSFDFFRGLVRSKR
;
A
#
# COMPACT_ATOMS: atom_id res chain seq x y z
N MET A 1 0.86 -41.06 -12.51
CA MET A 1 0.13 -39.78 -12.54
C MET A 1 0.86 -38.80 -11.63
N ALA A 2 1.61 -37.87 -12.22
CA ALA A 2 2.35 -36.86 -11.47
C ALA A 2 1.36 -35.85 -10.87
N ALA A 3 1.42 -35.65 -9.55
CA ALA A 3 0.66 -34.62 -8.87
C ALA A 3 1.23 -33.25 -9.27
N THR A 4 0.51 -32.52 -10.12
CA THR A 4 0.74 -31.10 -10.38
C THR A 4 0.58 -30.33 -9.08
N THR A 5 1.70 -29.87 -8.52
CA THR A 5 1.77 -28.84 -7.49
C THR A 5 1.01 -27.61 -7.97
N ASN A 6 -0.17 -27.36 -7.41
CA ASN A 6 -1.01 -26.21 -7.75
C ASN A 6 -0.37 -24.95 -7.15
N ASN A 7 0.58 -24.35 -7.87
CA ASN A 7 1.29 -23.15 -7.45
C ASN A 7 0.33 -21.96 -7.59
N LYS A 8 -0.47 -21.69 -6.55
CA LYS A 8 -1.51 -20.67 -6.58
C LYS A 8 -0.86 -19.29 -6.78
N ARG A 9 -1.09 -18.66 -7.91
CA ARG A 9 -0.70 -17.26 -8.18
C ARG A 9 -1.58 -16.36 -7.30
N LEU A 10 -0.97 -15.63 -6.37
CA LEU A 10 -1.67 -14.87 -5.33
C LEU A 10 -1.59 -13.34 -5.52
N ASN A 11 -0.71 -12.86 -6.41
CA ASN A 11 -0.42 -11.43 -6.53
C ASN A 11 -1.05 -10.81 -7.77
N VAL A 12 -1.74 -9.69 -7.61
CA VAL A 12 -2.12 -8.78 -8.69
C VAL A 12 -1.15 -7.62 -8.64
N LEU A 13 -0.37 -7.43 -9.69
CA LEU A 13 0.70 -6.45 -9.76
C LEU A 13 0.25 -5.25 -10.60
N VAL A 14 0.11 -4.09 -9.98
CA VAL A 14 -0.23 -2.82 -10.65
C VAL A 14 1.06 -2.04 -10.91
N TYR A 15 1.38 -1.80 -12.18
CA TYR A 15 2.57 -1.05 -12.54
C TYR A 15 2.46 0.41 -12.07
N ALA A 16 3.38 0.84 -11.21
CA ALA A 16 3.49 2.18 -10.63
C ALA A 16 4.87 2.80 -10.91
N GLY A 17 5.47 2.44 -12.05
CA GLY A 17 6.73 3.01 -12.51
C GLY A 17 6.55 4.15 -13.51
N ASN A 18 7.65 4.54 -14.16
CA ASN A 18 7.68 5.58 -15.17
C ASN A 18 6.62 5.34 -16.26
N GLY A 19 5.77 6.33 -16.51
CA GLY A 19 4.66 6.30 -17.47
C GLY A 19 3.28 6.10 -16.87
N ALA A 20 3.17 5.62 -15.63
CA ALA A 20 1.87 5.51 -14.95
C ALA A 20 1.58 6.78 -14.16
N THR A 21 0.35 7.28 -14.21
CA THR A 21 -0.05 8.42 -13.34
C THR A 21 -0.40 7.92 -11.95
N THR A 22 -0.10 8.72 -10.93
CA THR A 22 -0.44 8.40 -9.53
C THR A 22 -1.94 8.18 -9.36
N SER A 23 -2.78 8.99 -10.03
CA SER A 23 -4.24 8.83 -10.01
C SER A 23 -4.67 7.50 -10.60
N SER A 24 -4.23 7.14 -11.82
CA SER A 24 -4.60 5.86 -12.43
C SER A 24 -4.12 4.66 -11.61
N VAL A 25 -2.93 4.73 -11.02
CA VAL A 25 -2.41 3.69 -10.11
C VAL A 25 -3.31 3.56 -8.87
N ALA A 26 -3.71 4.67 -8.27
CA ALA A 26 -4.58 4.70 -7.10
C ALA A 26 -5.96 4.10 -7.41
N HIS A 27 -6.62 4.55 -8.48
CA HIS A 27 -7.91 4.03 -8.91
C HIS A 27 -7.86 2.53 -9.28
N ALA A 28 -6.85 2.11 -10.04
CA ALA A 28 -6.66 0.70 -10.38
C ALA A 28 -6.46 -0.14 -9.12
N THR A 29 -5.53 0.25 -8.24
CA THR A 29 -5.25 -0.45 -6.99
C THR A 29 -6.49 -0.54 -6.11
N TRP A 30 -7.24 0.55 -6.00
CA TRP A 30 -8.46 0.63 -5.23
C TRP A 30 -9.55 -0.33 -5.74
N SER A 31 -9.90 -0.21 -7.02
CA SER A 31 -10.93 -1.03 -7.65
C SER A 31 -10.56 -2.50 -7.57
N LEU A 32 -9.30 -2.85 -7.85
CA LEU A 32 -8.85 -4.23 -7.78
C LEU A 32 -8.86 -4.77 -6.35
N ARG A 33 -8.48 -3.99 -5.33
CA ARG A 33 -8.55 -4.45 -3.93
C ARG A 33 -9.98 -4.77 -3.53
N ARG A 34 -10.94 -3.92 -3.93
CA ARG A 34 -12.37 -4.12 -3.66
C ARG A 34 -12.95 -5.33 -4.38
N LEU A 35 -12.53 -5.56 -5.63
CA LEU A 35 -13.09 -6.62 -6.47
C LEU A 35 -12.40 -7.98 -6.28
N LEU A 36 -11.15 -8.00 -5.83
CA LEU A 36 -10.33 -9.22 -5.75
C LEU A 36 -9.96 -9.60 -4.32
N GLY A 37 -10.10 -8.71 -3.34
CA GLY A 37 -9.96 -9.07 -1.93
C GLY A 37 -11.12 -9.97 -1.48
N PRO A 38 -10.88 -11.03 -0.68
CA PRO A 38 -9.61 -11.45 -0.06
C PRO A 38 -8.79 -12.44 -0.90
N ASN A 39 -9.21 -12.76 -2.13
CA ASN A 39 -8.63 -13.83 -2.94
C ASN A 39 -7.21 -13.54 -3.44
N TYR A 40 -6.85 -12.27 -3.63
CA TYR A 40 -5.55 -11.84 -4.16
C TYR A 40 -4.96 -10.66 -3.39
N ALA A 41 -3.62 -10.59 -3.31
CA ALA A 41 -2.89 -9.41 -2.86
C ALA A 41 -2.69 -8.45 -4.04
N VAL A 42 -3.24 -7.24 -3.95
CA VAL A 42 -2.99 -6.18 -4.94
C VAL A 42 -1.80 -5.33 -4.50
N LEU A 43 -0.68 -5.50 -5.19
CA LEU A 43 0.61 -4.85 -4.93
C LEU A 43 0.94 -3.89 -6.09
N THR A 44 1.72 -2.86 -5.81
CA THR A 44 2.33 -2.07 -6.89
C THR A 44 3.73 -2.58 -7.23
N VAL A 45 4.14 -2.44 -8.49
CA VAL A 45 5.48 -2.79 -8.98
C VAL A 45 6.03 -1.73 -9.93
N ASN A 46 7.34 -1.51 -9.96
CA ASN A 46 7.99 -0.59 -10.89
C ASN A 46 8.79 -1.32 -11.98
N GLY A 47 9.39 -0.55 -12.90
CA GLY A 47 10.16 -1.10 -14.02
C GLY A 47 11.35 -1.95 -13.58
N ASP A 48 12.09 -1.52 -12.57
CA ASP A 48 13.21 -2.29 -12.03
C ASP A 48 12.77 -3.63 -11.47
N GLN A 49 11.64 -3.68 -10.75
CA GLN A 49 11.08 -4.92 -10.22
C GLN A 49 10.65 -5.86 -11.35
N ILE A 50 10.00 -5.33 -12.40
CA ILE A 50 9.64 -6.13 -13.57
C ILE A 50 10.88 -6.73 -14.25
N LEU A 51 11.96 -5.95 -14.37
CA LEU A 51 13.21 -6.34 -15.03
C LEU A 51 14.06 -7.31 -14.20
N LYS A 52 14.21 -7.04 -12.89
CA LYS A 52 15.27 -7.62 -12.05
C LYS A 52 14.76 -8.60 -10.98
N GLU A 53 13.47 -8.55 -10.63
CA GLU A 53 12.91 -9.38 -9.54
C GLU A 53 12.13 -10.60 -10.08
N PRO A 54 12.08 -11.71 -9.33
CA PRO A 54 11.25 -12.85 -9.66
C PRO A 54 9.77 -12.58 -9.29
N TRP A 55 8.95 -12.20 -10.26
CA TRP A 55 7.52 -11.91 -10.05
C TRP A 55 6.56 -12.86 -10.79
N MET A 56 6.97 -13.40 -11.94
CA MET A 56 6.08 -14.14 -12.86
C MET A 56 5.41 -15.37 -12.22
N ALA A 57 6.09 -16.05 -11.31
CA ALA A 57 5.59 -17.29 -10.71
C ALA A 57 4.42 -17.07 -9.73
N THR A 58 4.34 -15.90 -9.11
CA THR A 58 3.31 -15.57 -8.09
C THR A 58 2.26 -14.59 -8.61
N CYS A 59 2.49 -13.98 -9.78
CA CYS A 59 1.61 -13.00 -10.41
C CYS A 59 0.41 -13.70 -11.08
N ALA A 60 -0.79 -13.37 -10.62
CA ALA A 60 -2.06 -13.78 -11.22
C ALA A 60 -2.50 -12.82 -12.32
N LEU A 61 -2.24 -11.52 -12.15
CA LEU A 61 -2.61 -10.46 -13.09
C LEU A 61 -1.56 -9.35 -13.05
N LEU A 62 -1.02 -8.96 -14.21
CA LEU A 62 -0.21 -7.77 -14.38
C LEU A 62 -1.08 -6.66 -14.99
N VAL A 63 -1.09 -5.50 -14.35
CA VAL A 63 -1.91 -4.35 -14.75
C VAL A 63 -1.02 -3.18 -15.12
N LEU A 64 -1.23 -2.60 -16.30
CA LEU A 64 -0.59 -1.36 -16.74
C LEU A 64 -1.64 -0.24 -16.77
N PRO A 65 -1.60 0.71 -15.81
CA PRO A 65 -2.57 1.80 -15.72
C PRO A 65 -2.47 2.86 -16.82
N GLY A 66 -3.34 3.87 -16.75
CA GLY A 66 -3.27 5.08 -17.58
C GLY A 66 -2.06 5.97 -17.32
N GLY A 67 -1.71 6.78 -18.32
CA GLY A 67 -0.61 7.73 -18.29
C GLY A 67 0.03 7.99 -19.66
N ALA A 68 1.35 7.82 -19.76
CA ALA A 68 2.12 8.07 -20.98
C ALA A 68 2.85 6.80 -21.44
N ASP A 69 2.42 6.23 -22.56
CA ASP A 69 2.89 4.93 -23.04
C ASP A 69 4.36 4.92 -23.48
N LEU A 70 4.88 6.02 -24.03
CA LEU A 70 6.30 6.15 -24.39
C LEU A 70 7.22 6.01 -23.18
N ALA A 71 6.78 6.41 -21.99
CA ALA A 71 7.55 6.22 -20.77
C ALA A 71 7.60 4.74 -20.33
N TYR A 72 6.54 3.97 -20.60
CA TYR A 72 6.60 2.51 -20.49
C TYR A 72 7.63 1.95 -21.47
N CYS A 73 7.59 2.37 -22.73
CA CYS A 73 8.53 1.94 -23.77
C CYS A 73 9.99 2.19 -23.35
N ARG A 74 10.32 3.40 -22.89
CA ARG A 74 11.67 3.75 -22.42
C ARG A 74 12.17 2.85 -21.29
N THR A 75 11.26 2.35 -20.46
CA THR A 75 11.61 1.57 -19.26
C THR A 75 11.62 0.06 -19.53
N LEU A 76 10.68 -0.43 -20.34
CA LEU A 76 10.36 -1.85 -20.44
C LEU A 76 10.73 -2.47 -21.80
N ASN A 77 11.01 -1.68 -22.85
CA ASN A 77 11.42 -2.23 -24.14
C ASN A 77 12.66 -3.13 -24.04
N GLY A 78 12.70 -4.15 -24.88
CA GLY A 78 13.67 -5.23 -24.82
C GLY A 78 13.38 -6.22 -23.70
N ALA A 79 14.12 -6.11 -22.59
CA ALA A 79 14.11 -7.16 -21.55
C ALA A 79 12.79 -7.24 -20.78
N GLY A 80 12.16 -6.09 -20.48
CA GLY A 80 10.90 -6.05 -19.74
C GLY A 80 9.78 -6.71 -20.55
N ASN A 81 9.63 -6.31 -21.81
CA ASN A 81 8.62 -6.85 -22.71
C ASN A 81 8.81 -8.33 -23.01
N ARG A 82 10.05 -8.82 -23.13
CA ARG A 82 10.30 -10.27 -23.24
C ARG A 82 9.77 -11.03 -22.02
N ARG A 83 9.98 -10.52 -20.81
CA ARG A 83 9.48 -11.12 -19.56
C ARG A 83 7.96 -11.05 -19.47
N ILE A 84 7.35 -9.92 -19.82
CA ILE A 84 5.89 -9.75 -19.83
C ILE A 84 5.25 -10.70 -20.85
N LYS A 85 5.79 -10.79 -22.07
CA LYS A 85 5.32 -11.75 -23.09
C LYS A 85 5.43 -13.19 -22.60
N GLN A 86 6.60 -13.57 -22.06
CA GLN A 86 6.81 -14.91 -21.53
C GLN A 86 5.80 -15.25 -20.41
N TYR A 87 5.55 -14.30 -19.51
CA TYR A 87 4.55 -14.46 -18.45
C TYR A 87 3.15 -14.71 -19.01
N VAL A 88 2.70 -13.88 -19.96
CA VAL A 88 1.37 -14.03 -20.57
C VAL A 88 1.31 -15.35 -21.35
N GLN A 89 2.25 -15.62 -22.24
CA GLN A 89 2.31 -16.85 -23.03
C GLN A 89 2.22 -18.12 -22.17
N ASN A 90 2.79 -18.09 -20.96
CA ASN A 90 2.75 -19.19 -19.98
C ASN A 90 1.53 -19.11 -19.03
N GLY A 91 0.38 -18.67 -19.55
CA GLY A 91 -0.89 -18.66 -18.82
C GLY A 91 -1.11 -17.44 -17.93
N GLY A 92 -0.28 -16.40 -18.02
CA GLY A 92 -0.43 -15.15 -17.29
C GLY A 92 -1.58 -14.29 -17.80
N SER A 93 -2.17 -13.49 -16.92
CA SER A 93 -3.20 -12.52 -17.28
C SER A 93 -2.65 -11.10 -17.29
N PHE A 94 -3.04 -10.29 -18.29
CA PHE A 94 -2.63 -8.91 -18.48
C PHE A 94 -3.84 -7.99 -18.65
N LEU A 95 -3.80 -6.81 -18.04
CA LEU A 95 -4.83 -5.78 -18.18
C LEU A 95 -4.19 -4.40 -18.42
N GLY A 96 -4.50 -3.77 -19.55
CA GLY A 96 -3.97 -2.45 -19.93
C GLY A 96 -5.06 -1.39 -19.97
N PHE A 97 -4.94 -0.34 -19.15
CA PHE A 97 -5.87 0.80 -19.13
C PHE A 97 -5.32 2.02 -19.88
N CYS A 98 -6.10 2.58 -20.80
CA CYS A 98 -5.75 3.78 -21.57
C CYS A 98 -4.34 3.67 -22.18
N ALA A 99 -3.33 4.38 -21.63
CA ALA A 99 -1.92 4.23 -22.01
C ALA A 99 -1.42 2.77 -21.98
N GLY A 100 -1.83 1.97 -21.00
CA GLY A 100 -1.56 0.53 -20.98
C GLY A 100 -2.27 -0.24 -22.10
N GLY A 101 -3.43 0.25 -22.55
CA GLY A 101 -4.14 -0.24 -23.73
C GLY A 101 -3.37 0.04 -25.02
N TYR A 102 -2.92 1.29 -25.24
CA TYR A 102 -2.02 1.64 -26.36
C TYR A 102 -0.73 0.81 -26.34
N TYR A 103 -0.12 0.67 -25.17
CA TYR A 103 1.13 -0.07 -24.97
C TYR A 103 1.02 -1.57 -25.31
N GLY A 104 -0.16 -2.15 -25.08
CA GLY A 104 -0.44 -3.56 -25.40
C GLY A 104 -0.71 -3.84 -26.89
N CYS A 105 -0.86 -2.81 -27.72
CA CYS A 105 -1.11 -2.96 -29.15
C CYS A 105 0.18 -3.15 -29.96
N ALA A 106 0.09 -3.36 -31.26
CA ALA A 106 1.26 -3.43 -32.15
C ALA A 106 1.72 -2.03 -32.55
N LYS A 107 0.77 -1.09 -32.66
CA LYS A 107 1.03 0.30 -33.02
C LYS A 107 0.15 1.25 -32.21
N CYS A 108 0.74 2.37 -31.83
CA CYS A 108 0.06 3.48 -31.18
C CYS A 108 -0.01 4.67 -32.14
N GLU A 109 -1.20 5.25 -32.28
CA GLU A 109 -1.47 6.50 -32.99
C GLU A 109 -2.26 7.41 -32.04
N PHE A 110 -1.60 8.34 -31.38
CA PHE A 110 -2.19 9.24 -30.39
C PHE A 110 -2.00 10.69 -30.84
N GLU A 111 -3.10 11.46 -30.91
CA GLU A 111 -3.10 12.88 -31.29
C GLU A 111 -2.39 13.13 -32.65
N VAL A 112 -2.62 12.23 -33.62
CA VAL A 112 -2.02 12.34 -34.97
C VAL A 112 -2.53 13.59 -35.68
N GLY A 113 -1.60 14.43 -36.15
CA GLY A 113 -1.92 15.69 -36.81
C GLY A 113 -2.33 16.81 -35.86
N SER A 114 -2.09 16.67 -34.56
CA SER A 114 -2.40 17.70 -33.56
C SER A 114 -1.59 19.00 -33.82
N PRO A 115 -2.19 20.19 -33.64
CA PRO A 115 -1.45 21.45 -33.71
C PRO A 115 -0.33 21.54 -32.67
N ASP A 116 -0.49 20.85 -31.54
CA ASP A 116 0.54 20.70 -30.52
C ASP A 116 1.39 19.47 -30.83
N LYS A 117 2.49 19.69 -31.55
CA LYS A 117 3.43 18.63 -31.93
C LYS A 117 4.05 17.90 -30.73
N GLY A 118 3.97 18.46 -29.52
CA GLY A 118 4.45 17.81 -28.30
C GLY A 118 3.57 16.66 -27.82
N MET A 119 2.32 16.57 -28.29
CA MET A 119 1.36 15.53 -27.91
C MET A 119 1.30 14.36 -28.88
N GLU A 120 1.76 14.53 -30.13
CA GLU A 120 1.68 13.47 -31.15
C GLU A 120 2.60 12.29 -30.79
N VAL A 121 2.02 11.09 -30.77
CA VAL A 121 2.77 9.85 -30.60
C VAL A 121 2.35 8.85 -31.67
N ILE A 122 3.31 8.49 -32.54
CA ILE A 122 3.14 7.47 -33.56
C ILE A 122 4.30 6.49 -33.45
N GLY A 123 4.00 5.20 -33.35
CA GLY A 123 5.03 4.19 -33.51
C GLY A 123 4.64 2.80 -33.03
N ASP A 124 5.55 1.87 -33.25
CA ASP A 124 5.35 0.47 -32.92
C ASP A 124 5.53 0.20 -31.41
N ARG A 125 4.92 -0.87 -30.94
CA ARG A 125 4.98 -1.34 -29.56
C ARG A 125 5.35 -2.81 -29.56
N GLU A 126 6.37 -3.17 -28.77
CA GLU A 126 6.92 -4.52 -28.83
C GLU A 126 5.95 -5.58 -28.32
N LEU A 127 5.03 -5.26 -27.38
CA LEU A 127 4.12 -6.24 -26.79
C LEU A 127 3.18 -6.86 -27.83
N ALA A 128 2.49 -6.04 -28.63
CA ALA A 128 1.65 -6.49 -29.74
C ALA A 128 0.66 -7.62 -29.35
N PHE A 129 0.07 -7.56 -28.15
CA PHE A 129 -0.98 -8.50 -27.74
C PHE A 129 -2.25 -8.30 -28.55
N PHE A 130 -2.57 -7.04 -28.87
CA PHE A 130 -3.46 -6.71 -29.97
C PHE A 130 -2.62 -6.41 -31.22
N PRO A 131 -2.77 -7.15 -32.33
CA PRO A 131 -1.89 -7.03 -33.49
C PRO A 131 -2.16 -5.79 -34.35
N GLY A 132 -3.22 -5.04 -34.06
CA GLY A 132 -3.61 -3.84 -34.80
C GLY A 132 -3.15 -2.53 -34.15
N VAL A 133 -3.78 -1.45 -34.59
CA VAL A 133 -3.53 -0.09 -34.12
C VAL A 133 -4.51 0.26 -33.00
N CYS A 134 -4.01 0.84 -31.91
CA CYS A 134 -4.86 1.64 -31.02
C CYS A 134 -4.73 3.10 -31.43
N ARG A 135 -5.85 3.69 -31.85
CA ARG A 135 -5.91 5.04 -32.40
C ARG A 135 -6.69 5.95 -31.47
N GLY A 136 -6.11 7.08 -31.11
CA GLY A 136 -6.81 8.07 -30.31
C GLY A 136 -6.38 9.49 -30.64
N LEU A 137 -7.08 10.46 -30.09
CA LEU A 137 -8.09 10.27 -29.03
C LEU A 137 -9.45 9.83 -29.58
N ALA A 138 -10.13 8.93 -28.87
CA ALA A 138 -11.52 8.61 -29.18
C ALA A 138 -12.42 9.85 -29.10
N PHE A 139 -12.13 10.77 -28.18
CA PHE A 139 -12.79 12.08 -28.06
C PHE A 139 -11.74 13.18 -27.84
N LYS A 140 -11.89 14.31 -28.55
CA LYS A 140 -10.98 15.47 -28.49
C LYS A 140 -11.01 16.19 -27.15
N GLY A 141 -9.94 16.92 -26.85
CA GLY A 141 -9.89 17.92 -25.78
C GLY A 141 -8.99 17.58 -24.58
N PHE A 142 -8.30 16.43 -24.62
CA PHE A 142 -7.37 15.99 -23.59
C PHE A 142 -6.23 16.98 -23.37
N ARG A 143 -5.80 17.10 -22.12
CA ARG A 143 -4.54 17.74 -21.74
C ARG A 143 -3.85 16.96 -20.65
N TYR A 144 -2.53 16.83 -20.73
CA TYR A 144 -1.75 16.18 -19.68
C TYR A 144 -1.91 16.91 -18.34
N GLN A 145 -1.99 16.14 -17.26
CA GLN A 145 -2.09 16.64 -15.88
C GLN A 145 -3.31 17.55 -15.64
N SER A 146 -4.39 17.34 -16.38
CA SER A 146 -5.64 18.10 -16.29
C SER A 146 -6.84 17.19 -16.56
N GLU A 147 -8.00 17.59 -16.02
CA GLU A 147 -9.31 16.99 -16.32
C GLU A 147 -9.99 17.63 -17.54
N ALA A 148 -9.30 18.54 -18.25
CA ALA A 148 -9.74 19.08 -19.52
C ALA A 148 -9.93 17.96 -20.54
N GLY A 149 -11.14 17.86 -21.09
CA GLY A 149 -11.52 16.81 -22.04
C GLY A 149 -12.00 15.51 -21.40
N ALA A 150 -11.99 15.39 -20.07
CA ALA A 150 -12.57 14.25 -19.38
C ALA A 150 -14.10 14.19 -19.58
N LYS A 151 -14.63 12.99 -19.82
CA LYS A 151 -16.05 12.74 -20.13
C LYS A 151 -16.57 11.45 -19.49
N ALA A 152 -17.88 11.40 -19.26
CA ALA A 152 -18.62 10.16 -19.00
C ALA A 152 -19.12 9.59 -20.33
N VAL A 153 -18.44 8.57 -20.84
CA VAL A 153 -18.72 7.98 -22.16
C VAL A 153 -19.56 6.72 -22.03
N LYS A 154 -20.51 6.53 -22.94
CA LYS A 154 -21.36 5.33 -22.94
C LYS A 154 -20.64 4.15 -23.59
N LEU A 155 -20.61 3.04 -22.87
CA LEU A 155 -20.06 1.77 -23.35
C LEU A 155 -21.19 0.76 -23.51
N ALA A 156 -21.41 0.31 -24.74
CA ALA A 156 -22.29 -0.82 -25.04
C ALA A 156 -21.52 -2.13 -24.82
N ILE A 157 -22.07 -3.03 -24.01
CA ILE A 157 -21.43 -4.30 -23.62
C ILE A 157 -21.77 -5.39 -24.64
N GLU A 158 -20.75 -6.09 -25.13
CA GLU A 158 -20.91 -7.28 -25.98
C GLU A 158 -21.14 -8.50 -25.09
N ASN A 159 -22.39 -8.69 -24.64
CA ASN A 159 -22.76 -9.72 -23.66
C ASN A 159 -22.37 -11.15 -24.09
N GLU A 160 -22.45 -11.44 -25.39
CA GLU A 160 -22.10 -12.75 -25.95
C GLU A 160 -20.63 -13.11 -25.68
N SER A 161 -19.74 -12.12 -25.58
CA SER A 161 -18.32 -12.30 -25.28
C SER A 161 -18.04 -12.76 -23.85
N PHE A 162 -19.00 -12.73 -22.92
CA PHE A 162 -18.80 -13.15 -21.52
C PHE A 162 -19.34 -14.55 -21.20
N GLY A 163 -19.97 -15.22 -22.16
CA GLY A 163 -20.52 -16.57 -22.03
C GLY A 163 -21.92 -16.62 -21.39
N SER A 164 -22.64 -17.73 -21.61
CA SER A 164 -24.01 -17.92 -21.13
C SER A 164 -24.05 -18.03 -19.59
N GLY A 165 -24.61 -17.02 -18.91
CA GLY A 165 -24.80 -17.03 -17.45
C GLY A 165 -24.31 -15.78 -16.72
N VAL A 166 -23.61 -14.86 -17.40
CA VAL A 166 -23.26 -13.55 -16.83
C VAL A 166 -24.35 -12.54 -17.24
N LEU A 167 -25.08 -12.01 -16.26
CA LEU A 167 -26.07 -10.95 -16.48
C LEU A 167 -25.40 -9.59 -16.31
N LEU A 168 -25.06 -8.93 -17.42
CA LEU A 168 -24.60 -7.55 -17.45
C LEU A 168 -25.67 -6.65 -18.06
N PRO A 169 -25.69 -5.35 -17.72
CA PRO A 169 -26.53 -4.38 -18.42
C PRO A 169 -26.13 -4.27 -19.90
N GLU A 170 -27.02 -3.77 -20.74
CA GLU A 170 -26.71 -3.53 -22.16
C GLU A 170 -25.63 -2.47 -22.33
N MET A 171 -25.62 -1.46 -21.45
CA MET A 171 -24.66 -0.38 -21.48
C MET A 171 -24.45 0.25 -20.10
N PHE A 172 -23.34 0.97 -19.95
CA PHE A 172 -23.04 1.78 -18.78
C PHE A 172 -22.11 2.94 -19.15
N LYS A 173 -22.01 3.96 -18.30
CA LYS A 173 -21.04 5.04 -18.48
C LYS A 173 -19.73 4.75 -17.74
N ALA A 174 -18.62 5.00 -18.42
CA ALA A 174 -17.28 4.93 -17.86
C ALA A 174 -16.59 6.30 -17.92
N TYR A 175 -15.66 6.54 -17.00
CA TYR A 175 -14.77 7.69 -17.08
C TYR A 175 -13.87 7.53 -18.31
N TYR A 176 -13.65 8.63 -19.03
CA TYR A 176 -12.75 8.69 -20.17
C TYR A 176 -11.87 9.93 -20.07
N ASN A 177 -10.57 9.74 -20.27
CA ASN A 177 -9.61 10.82 -20.43
C ASN A 177 -8.39 10.31 -21.23
N GLY A 178 -8.31 10.65 -22.52
CA GLY A 178 -7.15 10.33 -23.37
C GLY A 178 -7.12 8.92 -24.02
N GLY A 179 -8.19 8.13 -23.87
CA GLY A 179 -8.29 6.77 -24.41
C GLY A 179 -8.40 6.69 -25.95
N GLY A 180 -8.10 5.51 -26.50
CA GLY A 180 -8.18 5.24 -27.94
C GLY A 180 -9.25 4.19 -28.29
N VAL A 181 -9.41 3.95 -29.60
CA VAL A 181 -10.21 2.87 -30.18
C VAL A 181 -9.29 1.79 -30.74
N PHE A 182 -9.72 0.53 -30.67
CA PHE A 182 -8.98 -0.60 -31.25
C PHE A 182 -9.43 -0.80 -32.70
N VAL A 183 -8.59 -0.37 -33.64
CA VAL A 183 -8.95 -0.27 -35.07
C VAL A 183 -9.12 -1.64 -35.68
N ASP A 184 -10.18 -1.81 -36.49
CA ASP A 184 -10.48 -3.04 -37.23
C ASP A 184 -10.61 -4.30 -36.35
N ALA A 185 -11.03 -4.14 -35.08
CA ALA A 185 -11.12 -5.26 -34.14
C ALA A 185 -12.00 -6.42 -34.67
N ASP A 186 -13.07 -6.12 -35.42
CA ASP A 186 -13.99 -7.10 -35.99
C ASP A 186 -13.36 -7.98 -37.09
N LYS A 187 -12.33 -7.48 -37.78
CA LYS A 187 -11.57 -8.24 -38.78
C LYS A 187 -10.60 -9.24 -38.15
N LEU A 188 -10.37 -9.16 -36.84
CA LEU A 188 -9.35 -9.93 -36.14
C LEU A 188 -9.91 -11.14 -35.37
N HIS A 189 -11.15 -11.54 -35.66
CA HIS A 189 -11.77 -12.73 -35.05
C HIS A 189 -10.92 -14.00 -35.27
N ASP A 190 -10.34 -14.17 -36.46
CA ASP A 190 -9.42 -15.27 -36.80
C ASP A 190 -8.14 -15.29 -35.95
N LYS A 191 -7.83 -14.20 -35.24
CA LYS A 191 -6.69 -14.08 -34.32
C LYS A 191 -7.08 -14.19 -32.85
N ALA A 192 -8.25 -14.76 -32.56
CA ALA A 192 -8.79 -14.91 -31.20
C ALA A 192 -8.91 -13.58 -30.45
N ILE A 193 -9.29 -12.51 -31.17
CA ILE A 193 -9.68 -11.23 -30.61
C ILE A 193 -11.19 -11.20 -30.45
N GLU A 194 -11.66 -10.78 -29.28
CA GLU A 194 -13.07 -10.56 -28.98
C GLU A 194 -13.27 -9.12 -28.51
N VAL A 195 -14.30 -8.44 -29.02
CA VAL A 195 -14.71 -7.13 -28.51
C VAL A 195 -15.58 -7.35 -27.26
N LEU A 196 -15.25 -6.67 -26.16
CA LEU A 196 -16.01 -6.76 -24.90
C LEU A 196 -16.97 -5.59 -24.71
N ALA A 197 -16.59 -4.41 -25.21
CA ALA A 197 -17.44 -3.23 -25.17
C ALA A 197 -17.05 -2.24 -26.28
N ARG A 198 -18.02 -1.43 -26.71
CA ARG A 198 -17.87 -0.42 -27.77
C ARG A 198 -18.27 0.96 -27.27
N PHE A 199 -17.66 1.99 -27.82
CA PHE A 199 -18.16 3.36 -27.65
C PHE A 199 -19.48 3.49 -28.42
N GLU A 200 -20.52 3.92 -27.72
CA GLU A 200 -21.81 4.20 -28.34
C GLU A 200 -21.85 5.65 -28.90
N ASP A 201 -21.12 6.56 -28.27
CA ASP A 201 -20.97 7.93 -28.73
C ASP A 201 -20.03 8.02 -29.95
N GLU A 202 -20.27 8.98 -30.85
CA GLU A 202 -19.44 9.19 -32.05
C GLU A 202 -18.00 9.58 -31.69
N VAL A 203 -17.04 8.78 -32.19
CA VAL A 203 -15.61 8.98 -31.91
C VAL A 203 -14.97 9.92 -32.94
N ALA A 204 -13.93 10.64 -32.52
CA ALA A 204 -13.22 11.64 -33.31
C ALA A 204 -12.18 11.06 -34.30
N VAL A 205 -11.94 9.76 -34.25
CA VAL A 205 -10.96 9.04 -35.07
C VAL A 205 -11.64 7.91 -35.81
N ASP A 206 -11.11 7.56 -36.98
CA ASP A 206 -11.61 6.43 -37.77
C ASP A 206 -11.39 5.10 -37.01
N PRO A 207 -12.46 4.37 -36.61
CA PRO A 207 -12.34 3.09 -35.94
C PRO A 207 -12.04 1.92 -36.89
N GLY A 208 -11.99 2.15 -38.20
CA GLY A 208 -11.92 1.09 -39.20
C GLY A 208 -13.30 0.47 -39.45
N GLU A 209 -13.33 -0.82 -39.77
CA GLU A 209 -14.59 -1.53 -40.01
C GLU A 209 -15.31 -1.86 -38.69
N GLY A 210 -16.62 -1.55 -38.66
CA GLY A 210 -17.49 -1.79 -37.51
C GLY A 210 -17.64 -0.60 -36.57
N LYS A 211 -18.34 -0.83 -35.45
CA LYS A 211 -18.49 0.18 -34.38
C LYS A 211 -17.18 0.28 -33.57
N ALA A 212 -16.87 1.48 -33.07
CA ALA A 212 -15.63 1.77 -32.35
C ALA A 212 -15.41 0.87 -31.11
N ALA A 213 -14.50 -0.10 -31.22
CA ALA A 213 -14.15 -1.00 -30.13
C ALA A 213 -13.43 -0.24 -29.01
N ALA A 214 -13.99 -0.26 -27.80
CA ALA A 214 -13.49 0.43 -26.62
C ALA A 214 -12.71 -0.51 -25.69
N VAL A 215 -13.08 -1.79 -25.65
CA VAL A 215 -12.44 -2.82 -24.83
C VAL A 215 -12.32 -4.10 -25.64
N VAL A 216 -11.12 -4.66 -25.72
CA VAL A 216 -10.83 -5.90 -26.44
C VAL A 216 -10.20 -6.94 -25.53
N PHE A 217 -10.53 -8.21 -25.78
CA PHE A 217 -9.94 -9.39 -25.19
C PHE A 217 -9.13 -10.15 -26.25
N SER A 218 -8.01 -10.73 -25.85
CA SER A 218 -7.22 -11.62 -26.70
C SER A 218 -6.62 -12.77 -25.90
N LYS A 219 -6.49 -13.92 -26.56
CA LYS A 219 -5.68 -15.04 -26.07
C LYS A 219 -4.27 -14.99 -26.67
N VAL A 220 -3.26 -15.09 -25.81
CA VAL A 220 -1.85 -15.05 -26.22
C VAL A 220 -1.13 -16.23 -25.57
N GLY A 221 -0.83 -17.27 -26.37
CA GLY A 221 -0.42 -18.57 -25.83
C GLY A 221 -1.52 -19.12 -24.91
N ASP A 222 -1.15 -19.53 -23.70
CA ASP A 222 -2.11 -19.96 -22.66
C ASP A 222 -2.71 -18.78 -21.87
N GLY A 223 -2.20 -17.56 -22.11
CA GLY A 223 -2.55 -16.35 -21.38
C GLY A 223 -3.77 -15.62 -21.90
N ARG A 224 -4.17 -14.60 -21.12
CA ARG A 224 -5.37 -13.80 -21.35
C ARG A 224 -5.05 -12.34 -21.21
N VAL A 225 -5.45 -11.54 -22.19
CA VAL A 225 -5.14 -10.11 -22.22
C VAL A 225 -6.43 -9.33 -22.44
N VAL A 226 -6.64 -8.29 -21.65
CA VAL A 226 -7.67 -7.28 -21.90
C VAL A 226 -7.01 -5.91 -22.03
N LEU A 227 -7.38 -5.18 -23.08
CA LEU A 227 -6.95 -3.81 -23.31
C LEU A 227 -8.18 -2.91 -23.38
N THR A 228 -8.11 -1.74 -22.76
CA THR A 228 -9.21 -0.79 -22.71
C THR A 228 -8.73 0.62 -23.04
N GLY A 229 -9.49 1.31 -23.90
CA GLY A 229 -9.36 2.74 -24.16
C GLY A 229 -9.87 3.60 -23.00
N PRO A 230 -11.14 3.44 -22.55
CA PRO A 230 -11.67 4.17 -21.40
C PRO A 230 -11.11 3.62 -20.08
N HIS A 231 -11.56 4.22 -18.98
CA HIS A 231 -11.12 3.93 -17.63
C HIS A 231 -12.24 3.29 -16.77
N PRO A 232 -12.64 2.05 -17.04
CA PRO A 232 -13.65 1.37 -16.22
C PRO A 232 -13.13 1.08 -14.80
N GLU A 233 -11.84 1.22 -14.52
CA GLU A 233 -11.25 1.12 -13.18
C GLU A 233 -11.49 2.36 -12.31
N PHE A 234 -11.89 3.49 -12.89
CA PHE A 234 -12.16 4.71 -12.14
C PHE A 234 -13.53 4.63 -11.46
N SER A 235 -13.56 4.62 -10.13
CA SER A 235 -14.79 4.80 -9.37
C SER A 235 -15.16 6.28 -9.27
N ALA A 236 -16.43 6.58 -9.50
CA ALA A 236 -16.95 7.95 -9.43
C ALA A 236 -16.91 8.53 -8.00
N HIS A 237 -16.91 7.67 -6.98
CA HIS A 237 -16.77 8.06 -5.57
C HIS A 237 -15.40 8.72 -5.29
N ASN A 238 -14.44 8.54 -6.19
CA ASN A 238 -13.04 8.87 -5.99
C ASN A 238 -12.62 10.11 -6.79
N LEU A 239 -13.51 10.60 -7.65
CA LEU A 239 -13.24 11.75 -8.51
C LEU A 239 -13.45 13.06 -7.74
N ASN A 240 -12.54 14.01 -7.92
CA ASN A 240 -12.66 15.34 -7.34
C ASN A 240 -13.82 16.11 -7.97
N ARG A 241 -14.94 16.28 -7.29
CA ARG A 241 -16.13 16.99 -7.82
C ARG A 241 -15.90 18.46 -8.15
N HIS A 242 -14.77 19.05 -7.76
CA HIS A 242 -14.47 20.47 -7.92
C HIS A 242 -13.17 20.72 -8.68
N ASP A 243 -12.86 19.90 -9.70
CA ASP A 243 -11.70 20.16 -10.54
C ASP A 243 -11.86 21.47 -11.34
N PRO A 244 -10.96 22.46 -11.19
CA PRO A 244 -11.10 23.75 -11.83
C PRO A 244 -10.80 23.74 -13.33
N THR A 245 -10.25 22.64 -13.86
CA THR A 245 -9.84 22.53 -15.27
C THR A 245 -10.95 22.02 -16.19
N ASN A 246 -12.11 21.64 -15.63
CA ASN A 246 -13.28 21.20 -16.38
C ASN A 246 -14.57 21.69 -15.71
N ALA A 247 -15.26 22.65 -16.34
CA ALA A 247 -16.47 23.26 -15.80
C ALA A 247 -17.64 22.26 -15.65
N ASP A 248 -17.68 21.22 -16.48
CA ASP A 248 -18.75 20.20 -16.49
C ASP A 248 -18.42 19.00 -15.60
N TYR A 249 -17.28 19.01 -14.91
CA TYR A 249 -16.80 17.89 -14.11
C TYR A 249 -17.77 17.43 -13.00
N PRO A 250 -18.49 18.33 -12.28
CA PRO A 250 -19.50 17.88 -11.30
C PRO A 250 -20.63 17.04 -11.94
N SER A 251 -21.09 17.45 -13.12
CA SER A 251 -22.15 16.75 -13.87
C SER A 251 -21.65 15.39 -14.39
N LEU A 252 -20.40 15.35 -14.87
CA LEU A 252 -19.71 14.11 -15.22
C LEU A 252 -19.67 13.14 -14.05
N VAL A 253 -19.23 13.58 -12.87
CA VAL A 253 -19.13 12.69 -11.68
C VAL A 253 -20.52 12.19 -11.26
N ALA A 254 -21.54 13.05 -11.26
CA ALA A 254 -22.91 12.65 -10.97
C ALA A 254 -23.42 11.58 -11.96
N SER A 255 -23.10 11.75 -13.24
CA SER A 255 -23.48 10.78 -14.26
C SER A 255 -22.75 9.44 -14.12
N LEU A 256 -21.50 9.42 -13.65
CA LEU A 256 -20.77 8.17 -13.42
C LEU A 256 -21.25 7.45 -12.15
N LEU A 257 -21.64 8.21 -11.11
CA LEU A 257 -22.20 7.63 -9.88
C LEU A 257 -23.50 6.85 -10.16
N ALA A 258 -24.32 7.31 -11.10
CA ALA A 258 -25.56 6.63 -11.49
C ALA A 258 -25.31 5.22 -12.08
N ASP A 259 -24.17 5.01 -12.74
CA ASP A 259 -23.79 3.76 -13.40
C ASP A 259 -22.71 2.96 -12.63
N GLU A 260 -22.42 3.32 -11.39
CA GLU A 260 -21.31 2.72 -10.63
C GLU A 260 -21.48 1.21 -10.42
N GLN A 261 -22.71 0.74 -10.17
CA GLN A 261 -23.00 -0.69 -10.02
C GLN A 261 -22.76 -1.44 -11.34
N ALA A 262 -23.29 -0.91 -12.44
CA ALA A 262 -23.10 -1.46 -13.78
C ALA A 262 -21.61 -1.52 -14.18
N ARG A 263 -20.85 -0.47 -13.88
CA ARG A 263 -19.39 -0.41 -14.05
C ARG A 263 -18.68 -1.50 -13.22
N MET A 264 -19.06 -1.68 -11.96
CA MET A 264 -18.48 -2.71 -11.09
C MET A 264 -18.77 -4.12 -11.61
N ASP A 265 -20.00 -4.38 -12.08
CA ASP A 265 -20.38 -5.69 -12.61
C ASP A 265 -19.63 -6.00 -13.92
N PHE A 266 -19.47 -5.00 -14.80
CA PHE A 266 -18.61 -5.12 -15.98
C PHE A 266 -17.15 -5.44 -15.59
N MET A 267 -16.58 -4.73 -14.62
CA MET A 267 -15.21 -4.99 -14.15
C MET A 267 -15.08 -6.39 -13.54
N LYS A 268 -16.07 -6.89 -12.78
CA LYS A 268 -16.09 -8.27 -12.27
C LYS A 268 -16.10 -9.28 -13.40
N ALA A 269 -16.90 -9.05 -14.45
CA ALA A 269 -16.95 -9.92 -15.61
C ALA A 269 -15.62 -9.94 -16.38
N VAL A 270 -14.99 -8.79 -16.58
CA VAL A 270 -13.64 -8.67 -17.18
C VAL A 270 -12.60 -9.45 -16.38
N LEU A 271 -12.56 -9.28 -15.05
CA LEU A 271 -11.61 -9.98 -14.18
C LEU A 271 -11.86 -11.49 -14.16
N THR A 272 -13.13 -11.91 -14.19
CA THR A 272 -13.50 -13.33 -14.29
C THR A 272 -13.08 -13.91 -15.64
N LYS A 273 -13.27 -13.18 -16.75
CA LYS A 273 -12.80 -13.58 -18.08
C LYS A 273 -11.27 -13.69 -18.15
N LEU A 274 -10.56 -12.82 -17.43
CA LEU A 274 -9.11 -12.92 -17.20
C LEU A 274 -8.69 -14.09 -16.29
N GLY A 275 -9.64 -14.84 -15.72
CA GLY A 275 -9.38 -16.03 -14.91
C GLY A 275 -9.17 -15.78 -13.42
N LEU A 276 -9.54 -14.60 -12.91
CA LEU A 276 -9.47 -14.30 -11.48
C LEU A 276 -10.77 -14.67 -10.76
N THR A 277 -10.63 -15.03 -9.48
CA THR A 277 -11.76 -15.19 -8.56
C THR A 277 -12.15 -13.84 -7.93
N VAL A 278 -13.26 -13.26 -8.39
CA VAL A 278 -13.79 -12.00 -7.85
C VAL A 278 -14.55 -12.20 -6.53
N SER A 279 -14.60 -11.16 -5.70
CA SER A 279 -15.43 -11.14 -4.49
C SER A 279 -16.90 -11.04 -4.84
N GLN A 280 -17.73 -11.85 -4.16
CA GLN A 280 -19.18 -11.78 -4.25
C GLN A 280 -19.73 -10.59 -3.43
N GLU A 281 -19.08 -10.26 -2.32
CA GLU A 281 -19.42 -9.12 -1.48
C GLU A 281 -18.57 -7.91 -1.83
N VAL A 282 -19.23 -6.76 -2.00
CA VAL A 282 -18.57 -5.50 -2.27
C VAL A 282 -18.01 -4.97 -0.96
N THR A 283 -16.73 -5.23 -0.67
CA THR A 283 -16.08 -4.68 0.53
C THR A 283 -16.02 -3.15 0.40
N PRO A 284 -16.66 -2.37 1.29
CA PRO A 284 -16.52 -0.92 1.27
C PRO A 284 -15.03 -0.59 1.40
N VAL A 285 -14.52 0.32 0.56
CA VAL A 285 -13.17 0.82 0.80
C VAL A 285 -13.32 1.98 1.75
N PRO A 286 -12.74 1.87 2.94
CA PRO A 286 -13.00 2.83 3.98
C PRO A 286 -12.43 4.20 3.60
N SER A 287 -13.20 5.23 3.93
CA SER A 287 -12.74 6.61 4.00
C SER A 287 -11.69 6.76 5.11
N LEU A 288 -10.91 7.85 5.06
CA LEU A 288 -10.00 8.15 6.17
C LEU A 288 -10.84 8.35 7.44
N SER A 289 -10.52 7.60 8.49
CA SER A 289 -11.19 7.73 9.77
C SER A 289 -10.66 8.93 10.53
N PRO A 290 -11.43 9.46 11.51
CA PRO A 290 -10.86 10.32 12.54
C PRO A 290 -9.64 9.66 13.20
N LEU A 291 -8.70 10.50 13.62
CA LEU A 291 -7.53 10.12 14.39
C LEU A 291 -7.83 10.35 15.87
N HIS A 292 -7.66 9.33 16.69
CA HIS A 292 -7.87 9.35 18.13
C HIS A 292 -6.51 9.44 18.83
N LEU A 293 -6.22 10.61 19.41
CA LEU A 293 -5.05 10.82 20.25
C LEU A 293 -5.42 10.52 21.71
N SER A 294 -4.70 9.59 22.33
CA SER A 294 -5.01 9.10 23.68
C SER A 294 -3.75 8.75 24.46
N ALA A 295 -3.86 8.78 25.79
CA ALA A 295 -2.85 8.32 26.73
C ALA A 295 -3.53 7.63 27.93
N ALA A 296 -2.78 6.87 28.73
CA ALA A 296 -3.33 6.19 29.90
C ALA A 296 -3.95 7.16 30.93
N LYS A 297 -3.48 8.41 30.96
CA LYS A 297 -4.05 9.51 31.75
C LYS A 297 -4.46 10.63 30.81
N GLY A 298 -5.67 11.15 30.98
CA GLY A 298 -6.20 12.27 30.20
C GLY A 298 -5.36 13.55 30.33
N ASP A 299 -4.85 13.84 31.53
CA ASP A 299 -3.98 14.99 31.80
C ASP A 299 -2.72 15.01 30.90
N ASP A 300 -2.17 13.84 30.56
CA ASP A 300 -1.01 13.76 29.65
C ASP A 300 -1.37 14.30 28.26
N ILE A 301 -2.61 14.11 27.79
CA ILE A 301 -3.10 14.63 26.51
C ILE A 301 -3.33 16.13 26.60
N ALA A 302 -3.97 16.61 27.67
CA ALA A 302 -4.19 18.04 27.89
C ALA A 302 -2.84 18.80 27.91
N GLU A 303 -1.83 18.28 28.61
CA GLU A 303 -0.47 18.85 28.63
C GLU A 303 0.17 18.85 27.23
N LEU A 304 0.00 17.78 26.45
CA LEU A 304 0.56 17.70 25.10
C LEU A 304 -0.10 18.70 24.15
N VAL A 305 -1.42 18.80 24.15
CA VAL A 305 -2.17 19.75 23.30
C VAL A 305 -1.87 21.19 23.72
N GLN A 306 -1.79 21.47 25.02
CA GLN A 306 -1.37 22.76 25.54
C GLN A 306 0.04 23.13 25.07
N SER A 307 0.97 22.17 25.05
CA SER A 307 2.33 22.41 24.54
C SER A 307 2.34 22.79 23.06
N TRP A 308 1.43 22.24 22.25
CA TRP A 308 1.28 22.60 20.83
C TRP A 308 0.75 24.02 20.65
N SER A 309 -0.10 24.49 21.56
CA SER A 309 -0.60 25.86 21.60
C SER A 309 0.53 26.84 21.93
N GLU A 310 1.29 26.56 23.00
CA GLU A 310 2.40 27.39 23.48
C GLU A 310 3.54 27.49 22.47
N GLN A 311 3.78 26.41 21.72
CA GLN A 311 4.81 26.35 20.66
C GLN A 311 4.32 26.93 19.33
N GLY A 312 3.07 27.39 19.25
CA GLY A 312 2.51 28.09 18.09
C GLY A 312 2.26 27.21 16.87
N ILE A 313 2.14 25.89 17.03
CA ILE A 313 1.78 25.00 15.91
C ILE A 313 0.27 24.87 15.70
N LEU A 314 -0.53 25.22 16.72
CA LEU A 314 -1.98 25.35 16.60
C LEU A 314 -2.35 26.71 16.01
N SER A 315 -3.07 26.69 14.90
CA SER A 315 -3.65 27.85 14.24
C SER A 315 -5.18 27.82 14.36
N ARG A 316 -5.83 28.98 14.27
CA ARG A 316 -7.30 29.08 14.26
C ARG A 316 -7.79 29.54 12.90
N ASP A 317 -8.84 28.89 12.39
CA ASP A 317 -9.51 29.33 11.16
C ASP A 317 -10.49 30.49 11.44
N GLY A 318 -11.07 31.07 10.39
CA GLY A 318 -12.04 32.16 10.52
C GLY A 318 -13.33 31.80 11.27
N GLY A 319 -13.58 30.51 11.51
CA GLY A 319 -14.67 29.98 12.33
C GLY A 319 -14.27 29.62 13.76
N GLY A 320 -13.01 29.88 14.15
CA GLY A 320 -12.48 29.59 15.48
C GLY A 320 -12.03 28.15 15.71
N ARG A 321 -12.05 27.27 14.70
CA ARG A 321 -11.57 25.89 14.81
C ARG A 321 -10.05 25.85 14.83
N GLU A 322 -9.51 25.03 15.70
CA GLU A 322 -8.07 24.83 15.82
C GLU A 322 -7.58 23.78 14.82
N TYR A 323 -6.43 24.02 14.20
CA TYR A 323 -5.81 23.10 13.27
C TYR A 323 -4.29 23.17 13.33
N ILE A 324 -3.64 22.07 12.97
CA ILE A 324 -2.19 21.98 12.76
C ILE A 324 -1.96 21.88 11.26
N LYS A 325 -1.21 22.83 10.71
CA LYS A 325 -0.81 22.79 9.30
C LYS A 325 0.59 22.19 9.18
N GLY A 326 0.65 20.92 8.81
CA GLY A 326 1.88 20.24 8.43
C GLY A 326 2.26 20.53 6.97
N GLU A 327 3.44 20.05 6.58
CA GLU A 327 3.95 20.17 5.22
C GLU A 327 3.22 19.23 4.25
N ASN A 328 2.76 18.07 4.74
CA ASN A 328 2.00 17.12 3.94
C ASN A 328 0.50 17.19 4.23
N ASP A 329 0.11 17.31 5.50
CA ASP A 329 -1.26 17.16 5.96
C ASP A 329 -1.74 18.39 6.76
N THR A 330 -3.05 18.64 6.76
CA THR A 330 -3.70 19.54 7.72
C THR A 330 -4.49 18.70 8.72
N PHE A 331 -4.27 18.89 10.02
CA PHE A 331 -5.00 18.20 11.08
C PHE A 331 -5.97 19.16 11.74
N ILE A 332 -7.27 18.89 11.67
CA ILE A 332 -8.30 19.70 12.35
C ILE A 332 -8.51 19.11 13.73
N LEU A 333 -8.36 19.92 14.77
CA LEU A 333 -8.61 19.50 16.15
C LEU A 333 -10.11 19.55 16.43
N GLU A 334 -10.70 18.40 16.71
CA GLU A 334 -12.10 18.22 17.04
C GLU A 334 -12.30 18.21 18.56
N PRO A 335 -13.37 18.83 19.08
CA PRO A 335 -13.73 18.69 20.49
C PRO A 335 -14.05 17.23 20.83
N ALA A 336 -13.66 16.79 22.03
CA ALA A 336 -13.93 15.46 22.54
C ALA A 336 -15.30 15.38 23.25
N GLY A 337 -15.98 14.22 23.17
CA GLY A 337 -17.19 13.93 23.93
C GLY A 337 -18.51 14.50 23.37
N ASP A 338 -19.49 14.71 24.26
CA ASP A 338 -20.87 15.13 23.96
C ASP A 338 -21.00 16.48 23.23
N GLU A 339 -19.94 17.29 23.18
CA GLU A 339 -19.92 18.53 22.39
C GLU A 339 -20.05 18.26 20.88
N LYS A 340 -19.62 17.09 20.39
CA LYS A 340 -19.88 16.62 19.02
C LYS A 340 -21.37 16.41 18.74
N TRP A 341 -22.14 16.04 19.75
CA TRP A 341 -23.59 15.79 19.67
C TRP A 341 -24.41 16.98 20.17
N SER A 342 -23.75 18.09 20.53
CA SER A 342 -24.44 19.36 20.75
C SER A 342 -25.13 19.81 19.45
N MET A 343 -26.25 20.53 19.56
CA MET A 343 -26.92 21.09 18.39
C MET A 343 -26.00 21.97 17.53
N ALA A 344 -24.97 22.57 18.14
CA ALA A 344 -23.93 23.32 17.45
C ALA A 344 -22.95 22.39 16.70
N GLY A 345 -22.45 21.32 17.33
CA GLY A 345 -21.56 20.33 16.72
C GLY A 345 -22.21 19.56 15.57
N ILE A 346 -23.49 19.19 15.71
CA ILE A 346 -24.28 18.56 14.65
C ILE A 346 -24.56 19.55 13.51
N ALA A 347 -24.97 20.80 13.82
CA ALA A 347 -25.20 21.82 12.79
C ALA A 347 -23.93 22.16 11.99
N GLN A 348 -22.77 22.07 12.64
CA GLN A 348 -21.46 22.29 12.03
C GLN A 348 -21.02 21.11 11.15
N ALA A 349 -21.14 19.87 11.63
CA ALA A 349 -20.87 18.66 10.85
C ALA A 349 -21.78 18.55 9.60
N VAL A 350 -23.05 18.98 9.71
CA VAL A 350 -24.00 19.04 8.60
C VAL A 350 -23.66 20.16 7.61
N LYS A 351 -23.22 21.34 8.09
CA LYS A 351 -22.74 22.43 7.21
C LYS A 351 -21.50 22.03 6.41
N GLU A 352 -20.65 21.18 6.96
CA GLU A 352 -19.39 20.75 6.34
C GLU A 352 -19.56 19.59 5.34
N THR A 353 -20.68 18.87 5.40
CA THR A 353 -21.07 17.83 4.42
C THR A 353 -21.90 18.37 3.26
N LEU A 354 -22.40 19.61 3.34
CA LEU A 354 -23.18 20.27 2.29
C LEU A 354 -22.29 21.19 1.42
N PRO A 355 -22.35 21.12 0.09
CA PRO A 355 -21.74 22.12 -0.78
C PRO A 355 -22.30 23.52 -0.49
N LYS A 356 -21.47 24.56 -0.59
CA LYS A 356 -21.79 25.99 -0.32
C LYS A 356 -22.98 26.60 -1.11
N ALA A 357 -23.71 25.83 -1.91
CA ALA A 357 -24.77 26.34 -2.79
C ALA A 357 -26.20 26.30 -2.19
N VAL A 358 -26.39 26.01 -0.90
CA VAL A 358 -27.73 25.93 -0.28
C VAL A 358 -27.84 26.82 0.97
N GLN A 359 -27.26 28.02 0.93
CA GLN A 359 -27.54 29.07 1.93
C GLN A 359 -28.37 30.19 1.30
N GLU A 360 -29.53 29.85 0.75
CA GLU A 360 -30.59 30.83 0.44
C GLU A 360 -31.89 30.09 0.04
N SER A 361 -32.67 29.65 1.03
CA SER A 361 -34.15 29.60 0.94
C SER A 361 -34.73 29.10 2.27
N SER A 362 -35.59 29.91 2.87
CA SER A 362 -36.34 29.67 4.10
C SER A 362 -37.67 28.94 3.87
N GLU A 363 -37.99 28.03 4.79
CA GLU A 363 -39.31 27.57 5.29
C GLU A 363 -39.59 26.05 5.25
N PRO A 364 -40.36 25.51 6.23
CA PRO A 364 -40.31 24.10 6.63
C PRO A 364 -41.55 23.29 6.21
N GLU A 365 -41.36 22.06 5.73
CA GLU A 365 -42.41 21.04 5.74
C GLU A 365 -41.89 19.70 6.28
N GLU A 366 -42.61 19.19 7.29
CA GLU A 366 -42.43 17.89 7.92
C GLU A 366 -42.76 16.75 6.94
N LYS A 367 -41.85 15.78 6.78
CA LYS A 367 -42.19 14.39 6.40
C LYS A 367 -41.06 13.39 6.71
N GLN A 368 -41.37 12.55 7.71
CA GLN A 368 -40.99 11.15 7.93
C GLN A 368 -39.55 10.69 7.62
N ALA A 369 -38.86 10.34 8.70
CA ALA A 369 -37.53 9.76 8.76
C ALA A 369 -37.40 8.45 7.93
N ASN A 370 -36.45 8.46 6.99
CA ASN A 370 -35.76 7.27 6.52
C ASN A 370 -34.26 7.53 6.66
N ILE A 371 -33.61 6.75 7.51
CA ILE A 371 -32.16 6.80 7.75
C ILE A 371 -31.45 6.24 6.52
N GLN A 372 -31.00 7.12 5.62
CA GLN A 372 -30.00 6.79 4.61
C GLN A 372 -28.61 7.13 5.16
N ILE A 373 -27.82 6.09 5.41
CA ILE A 373 -26.41 6.19 5.82
C ILE A 373 -25.63 6.86 4.68
N ALA A 374 -25.02 8.00 4.96
CA ALA A 374 -24.23 8.81 4.04
C ALA A 374 -22.94 8.09 3.60
N ASN A 375 -23.03 7.29 2.54
CA ASN A 375 -21.89 6.63 1.88
C ASN A 375 -21.27 7.52 0.79
N SER A 376 -20.83 8.72 1.13
CA SER A 376 -20.03 9.53 0.20
C SER A 376 -18.91 10.26 0.92
N THR A 377 -17.77 9.59 1.08
CA THR A 377 -16.49 10.26 1.32
C THR A 377 -15.62 10.04 0.08
N PRO A 378 -14.90 11.07 -0.41
CA PRO A 378 -14.01 10.91 -1.55
C PRO A 378 -12.94 9.88 -1.27
N LEU A 379 -12.44 9.26 -2.32
CA LEU A 379 -11.25 8.44 -2.16
C LEU A 379 -9.99 9.26 -2.04
N LEU A 380 -9.16 8.79 -1.11
CA LEU A 380 -7.73 8.58 -1.27
C LEU A 380 -7.15 9.10 -2.60
N GLY A 381 -6.75 10.37 -2.57
CA GLY A 381 -6.30 11.05 -3.78
C GLY A 381 -6.00 12.52 -3.62
N SER A 382 -6.36 13.15 -2.50
CA SER A 382 -5.61 14.31 -2.05
C SER A 382 -4.92 13.95 -0.75
N ASP A 383 -3.58 13.89 -0.79
CA ASP A 383 -2.75 13.99 0.42
C ASP A 383 -3.07 15.28 1.21
N THR A 384 -3.93 16.16 0.69
CA THR A 384 -4.33 17.45 1.23
C THR A 384 -5.68 17.46 1.95
N ALA A 385 -6.44 16.36 1.97
CA ALA A 385 -7.73 16.34 2.67
C ALA A 385 -7.48 16.52 4.18
N PRO A 386 -8.20 17.43 4.86
CA PRO A 386 -8.00 17.63 6.29
C PRO A 386 -8.27 16.35 7.08
N LYS A 387 -7.38 16.04 8.02
CA LYS A 387 -7.47 14.87 8.90
C LYS A 387 -8.06 15.32 10.23
N HIS A 388 -9.17 14.74 10.63
CA HIS A 388 -9.82 15.08 11.88
C HIS A 388 -9.09 14.39 13.05
N LEU A 389 -8.65 15.16 14.03
CA LEU A 389 -7.90 14.73 15.20
C LEU A 389 -8.74 14.97 16.45
N ILE A 390 -9.04 13.92 17.20
CA ILE A 390 -9.79 13.98 18.46
C ILE A 390 -8.79 13.75 19.58
N ALA A 391 -8.61 14.76 20.44
CA ALA A 391 -7.76 14.66 21.63
C ALA A 391 -8.57 14.19 22.83
N HIS A 392 -8.28 12.97 23.31
CA HIS A 392 -9.02 12.34 24.40
C HIS A 392 -8.45 12.78 25.77
N GLU A 393 -8.85 13.97 26.22
CA GLU A 393 -8.40 14.60 27.47
C GLU A 393 -9.15 14.12 28.73
N GLN A 394 -10.40 13.67 28.60
CA GLN A 394 -11.23 13.29 29.75
C GLN A 394 -11.34 11.77 29.95
N ALA A 395 -11.49 11.02 28.85
CA ALA A 395 -11.64 9.57 28.86
C ALA A 395 -11.04 8.95 27.61
N LEU A 396 -10.68 7.67 27.65
CA LEU A 396 -10.21 6.93 26.49
C LEU A 396 -11.35 6.74 25.46
N PRO A 397 -11.03 6.57 24.16
CA PRO A 397 -12.04 6.30 23.14
C PRO A 397 -12.88 5.06 23.46
N GLU A 398 -14.19 5.16 23.24
CA GLU A 398 -15.08 4.01 23.41
C GLU A 398 -14.90 3.01 22.26
N SER A 399 -15.28 1.75 22.51
CA SER A 399 -15.24 0.71 21.47
C SER A 399 -16.17 0.98 20.29
N LYS A 400 -17.18 1.86 20.43
CA LYS A 400 -18.00 2.30 19.30
C LYS A 400 -17.23 3.24 18.36
N GLU A 401 -16.34 4.07 18.91
CA GLU A 401 -15.51 4.98 18.14
C GLU A 401 -14.30 4.26 17.52
N THR A 402 -13.81 3.23 18.20
CA THR A 402 -12.61 2.48 17.82
C THR A 402 -12.87 0.96 17.81
N PRO A 403 -13.77 0.45 16.95
CA PRO A 403 -14.25 -0.94 17.04
C PRO A 403 -13.19 -2.01 16.77
N HIS A 404 -12.10 -1.64 16.11
CA HIS A 404 -11.01 -2.54 15.73
C HIS A 404 -9.75 -2.40 16.60
N PHE A 405 -9.73 -1.49 17.58
CA PHE A 405 -8.61 -1.32 18.48
C PHE A 405 -9.07 -0.81 19.85
N ASN A 406 -8.95 -1.62 20.89
CA ASN A 406 -9.39 -1.25 22.23
C ASN A 406 -8.28 -0.51 23.02
N HIS A 407 -8.44 0.81 23.18
CA HIS A 407 -7.48 1.66 23.87
C HIS A 407 -7.26 1.28 25.35
N HIS A 408 -8.33 0.89 26.07
CA HIS A 408 -8.20 0.42 27.46
C HIS A 408 -7.35 -0.85 27.55
N ALA A 409 -7.61 -1.82 26.68
CA ALA A 409 -6.85 -3.06 26.60
C ALA A 409 -5.38 -2.78 26.28
N TYR A 410 -5.09 -1.86 25.35
CA TYR A 410 -3.73 -1.47 25.03
C TYR A 410 -2.99 -0.91 26.25
N PHE A 411 -3.51 0.14 26.91
CA PHE A 411 -2.82 0.77 28.03
C PHE A 411 -2.71 -0.15 29.26
N SER A 412 -3.70 -1.02 29.51
CA SER A 412 -3.61 -2.05 30.55
C SER A 412 -2.53 -3.09 30.27
N ASN A 413 -2.43 -3.58 29.02
CA ASN A 413 -1.36 -4.51 28.66
C ASN A 413 0.02 -3.82 28.67
N LEU A 414 0.10 -2.55 28.28
CA LEU A 414 1.35 -1.78 28.34
C LEU A 414 1.85 -1.65 29.79
N ALA A 415 0.97 -1.28 30.72
CA ALA A 415 1.29 -1.23 32.15
C ALA A 415 1.68 -2.62 32.69
N HIS A 416 0.97 -3.67 32.27
CA HIS A 416 1.27 -5.04 32.67
C HIS A 416 2.69 -5.47 32.24
N PHE A 417 3.05 -5.30 30.97
CA PHE A 417 4.38 -5.66 30.48
C PHE A 417 5.49 -4.82 31.12
N HIS A 418 5.27 -3.52 31.32
CA HIS A 418 6.22 -2.67 32.06
C HIS A 418 6.48 -3.21 33.47
N SER A 419 5.43 -3.66 34.19
CA SER A 419 5.57 -4.24 35.52
C SER A 419 6.34 -5.55 35.53
N LEU A 420 6.06 -6.45 34.58
CA LEU A 420 6.71 -7.76 34.49
C LEU A 420 8.20 -7.65 34.18
N GLN A 421 8.57 -6.72 33.31
CA GLN A 421 9.94 -6.60 32.81
C GLN A 421 10.80 -5.59 33.58
N ARG A 422 10.22 -4.92 34.60
CA ARG A 422 10.88 -3.87 35.38
C ARG A 422 11.53 -2.82 34.49
N ALA A 423 10.80 -2.38 33.47
CA ALA A 423 11.32 -1.45 32.47
C ALA A 423 11.79 -0.15 33.15
N GLU A 424 13.05 0.23 32.94
CA GLU A 424 13.62 1.49 33.46
C GLU A 424 12.93 2.73 32.85
N SER A 425 12.37 2.58 31.64
CA SER A 425 11.65 3.63 30.92
C SER A 425 10.31 3.12 30.41
N THR A 426 9.26 3.91 30.59
CA THR A 426 7.88 3.61 30.19
C THR A 426 7.33 4.57 29.14
N ILE A 427 8.22 5.32 28.47
CA ILE A 427 7.84 6.41 27.55
C ILE A 427 7.33 5.91 26.19
N TYR A 428 7.77 4.73 25.74
CA TYR A 428 7.39 4.18 24.45
C TYR A 428 5.95 3.67 24.47
N GLY A 429 5.12 4.24 23.59
CA GLY A 429 3.70 3.92 23.54
C GLY A 429 2.84 4.67 24.55
N LYS A 430 3.41 5.62 25.31
CA LYS A 430 2.68 6.47 26.28
C LYS A 430 1.57 7.28 25.60
N TYR A 431 1.91 7.91 24.48
CA TYR A 431 0.98 8.64 23.62
C TYR A 431 0.66 7.78 22.41
N LEU A 432 -0.63 7.52 22.19
CA LEU A 432 -1.11 6.70 21.09
C LEU A 432 -2.02 7.52 20.17
N LEU A 433 -1.64 7.62 18.90
CA LEU A 433 -2.47 8.11 17.81
C LEU A 433 -3.03 6.93 17.03
N TYR A 434 -4.33 6.69 17.09
CA TYR A 434 -4.98 5.61 16.36
C TYR A 434 -5.91 6.15 15.28
N GLY A 435 -5.87 5.57 14.09
CA GLY A 435 -6.95 5.71 13.11
C GLY A 435 -7.35 4.34 12.61
N GLU A 436 -8.65 4.08 12.47
CA GLU A 436 -9.10 2.86 11.83
C GLU A 436 -8.54 2.75 10.41
N VAL A 437 -8.64 3.83 9.63
CA VAL A 437 -8.17 3.87 8.25
C VAL A 437 -7.37 5.13 8.02
N VAL A 438 -6.09 4.94 7.72
CA VAL A 438 -5.14 6.02 7.48
C VAL A 438 -4.43 5.83 6.14
N THR A 439 -3.75 6.86 5.63
CA THR A 439 -2.84 6.70 4.49
C THR A 439 -1.64 5.84 4.89
N SER A 440 -0.81 6.32 5.81
CA SER A 440 0.31 5.60 6.39
C SER A 440 0.68 6.21 7.75
N THR A 441 0.82 5.39 8.78
CA THR A 441 1.31 5.77 10.11
C THR A 441 2.69 6.43 10.03
N GLN A 442 3.56 5.92 9.15
CA GLN A 442 4.90 6.49 8.92
C GLN A 442 4.79 7.88 8.30
N THR A 443 3.99 8.03 7.24
CA THR A 443 3.87 9.29 6.48
C THR A 443 3.19 10.39 7.30
N LEU A 444 2.15 10.03 8.08
CA LEU A 444 1.47 10.91 9.02
C LEU A 444 2.44 11.61 9.98
N ILE A 445 3.52 10.93 10.36
CA ILE A 445 4.54 11.46 11.27
C ILE A 445 5.70 12.08 10.49
N GLU A 446 6.36 11.31 9.61
CA GLU A 446 7.62 11.68 8.95
C GLU A 446 7.51 12.86 7.99
N LYS A 447 6.37 13.01 7.30
CA LYS A 447 6.18 14.07 6.29
C LYS A 447 5.58 15.36 6.83
N ASN A 448 5.25 15.41 8.12
CA ASN A 448 4.81 16.62 8.80
C ASN A 448 5.90 17.05 9.78
N THR A 449 7.01 17.56 9.26
CA THR A 449 8.20 17.91 10.05
C THR A 449 7.93 18.94 11.13
N SER A 450 7.03 19.90 10.88
CA SER A 450 6.58 20.88 11.87
C SER A 450 5.83 20.24 13.04
N LEU A 451 5.02 19.21 12.79
CA LEU A 451 4.37 18.44 13.85
C LEU A 451 5.40 17.54 14.55
N LEU A 452 6.19 16.79 13.77
CA LEU A 452 7.18 15.85 14.26
C LEU A 452 8.18 16.51 15.22
N SER A 453 8.63 17.75 14.99
CA SER A 453 9.55 18.43 15.92
C SER A 453 8.99 18.61 17.33
N HIS A 454 7.67 18.60 17.48
CA HIS A 454 6.97 18.80 18.75
C HIS A 454 6.37 17.50 19.33
N LEU A 455 6.51 16.37 18.63
CA LEU A 455 6.12 15.07 19.17
C LEU A 455 7.19 14.53 20.14
N PRO A 456 6.79 14.04 21.34
CA PRO A 456 7.72 13.49 22.31
C PRO A 456 8.31 12.14 21.87
N THR A 457 9.47 11.77 22.42
CA THR A 457 10.01 10.40 22.25
C THR A 457 9.00 9.40 22.78
N GLY A 458 8.74 8.34 22.00
CA GLY A 458 7.78 7.30 22.33
C GLY A 458 6.36 7.55 21.85
N PHE A 459 6.06 8.73 21.28
CA PHE A 459 4.79 8.97 20.59
C PHE A 459 4.61 7.93 19.49
N THR A 460 3.50 7.20 19.50
CA THR A 460 3.26 6.06 18.61
C THR A 460 1.96 6.22 17.85
N ALA A 461 2.02 6.15 16.52
CA ALA A 461 0.84 6.04 15.68
C ALA A 461 0.59 4.58 15.29
N THR A 462 -0.65 4.11 15.34
CA THR A 462 -1.06 2.78 14.89
C THR A 462 -2.35 2.87 14.08
N ALA A 463 -2.65 1.86 13.27
CA ALA A 463 -3.87 1.83 12.47
C ALA A 463 -4.37 0.41 12.20
N THR A 464 -5.67 0.29 11.93
CA THR A 464 -6.27 -0.98 11.49
C THR A 464 -5.97 -1.24 10.02
N THR A 465 -6.07 -0.20 9.18
CA THR A 465 -5.80 -0.26 7.74
C THR A 465 -4.94 0.91 7.29
N GLN A 466 -3.84 0.61 6.57
CA GLN A 466 -3.12 1.60 5.78
C GLN A 466 -3.49 1.45 4.31
N THR A 467 -3.87 2.55 3.71
CA THR A 467 -4.29 2.60 2.31
C THR A 467 -3.10 2.88 1.37
N ALA A 468 -2.06 3.54 1.90
CA ALA A 468 -0.79 3.88 1.24
C ALA A 468 0.43 3.47 2.09
N GLY A 469 0.42 2.24 2.63
CA GLY A 469 1.52 1.71 3.46
C GLY A 469 2.88 1.70 2.74
N ARG A 470 3.94 2.13 3.43
CA ARG A 470 5.29 2.27 2.85
C ARG A 470 6.26 1.23 3.40
N GLY A 471 7.10 0.69 2.53
CA GLY A 471 8.30 -0.07 2.85
C GLY A 471 9.58 0.71 2.53
N ARG A 472 10.75 0.05 2.57
CA ARG A 472 12.04 0.67 2.20
C ARG A 472 12.10 0.99 0.70
N GLY A 473 12.73 2.12 0.36
CA GLY A 473 12.85 2.58 -1.02
C GLY A 473 11.47 2.87 -1.63
N THR A 474 11.19 2.30 -2.80
CA THR A 474 9.90 2.42 -3.49
C THR A 474 8.93 1.28 -3.16
N ASN A 475 9.26 0.39 -2.21
CA ASN A 475 8.40 -0.74 -1.88
C ASN A 475 7.15 -0.26 -1.13
N VAL A 476 6.01 -0.88 -1.43
CA VAL A 476 4.75 -0.67 -0.71
C VAL A 476 4.57 -1.77 0.32
N TRP A 477 4.19 -1.40 1.54
CA TRP A 477 3.79 -2.36 2.56
C TRP A 477 2.29 -2.63 2.40
N VAL A 478 1.94 -3.88 2.11
CA VAL A 478 0.54 -4.29 2.01
C VAL A 478 0.07 -4.81 3.35
N SER A 479 -1.08 -4.26 3.77
CA SER A 479 -1.65 -4.48 5.09
C SER A 479 -3.08 -4.97 4.99
N PRO A 480 -3.30 -6.27 4.74
CA PRO A 480 -4.62 -6.86 4.89
C PRO A 480 -5.14 -6.64 6.33
N PRO A 481 -6.47 -6.59 6.52
CA PRO A 481 -7.06 -6.49 7.86
C PRO A 481 -6.48 -7.53 8.82
N GLY A 482 -6.08 -7.10 10.02
CA GLY A 482 -5.38 -7.92 11.01
C GLY A 482 -3.85 -7.82 10.98
N THR A 483 -3.27 -7.00 10.09
CA THR A 483 -1.85 -6.63 10.16
C THR A 483 -1.64 -5.61 11.29
N LEU A 484 -0.65 -5.82 12.15
CA LEU A 484 -0.22 -4.81 13.12
C LEU A 484 0.72 -3.83 12.43
N MET A 485 0.35 -2.55 12.38
CA MET A 485 1.17 -1.49 11.79
C MET A 485 1.28 -0.33 12.74
N PHE A 486 2.50 0.09 13.05
CA PHE A 486 2.72 1.24 13.89
C PHE A 486 4.00 1.98 13.51
N SER A 487 4.07 3.25 13.90
CA SER A 487 5.25 4.10 13.77
C SER A 487 5.50 4.83 15.08
N THR A 488 6.71 4.76 15.62
CA THR A 488 7.07 5.40 16.90
C THR A 488 8.19 6.42 16.71
N VAL A 489 8.09 7.55 17.41
CA VAL A 489 9.06 8.65 17.36
C VAL A 489 10.20 8.41 18.33
N LEU A 490 11.44 8.64 17.90
CA LEU A 490 12.61 8.64 18.77
C LEU A 490 13.47 9.89 18.59
N ARG A 491 14.04 10.36 19.71
CA ARG A 491 15.21 11.25 19.70
C ARG A 491 16.45 10.46 20.10
N HIS A 492 17.50 10.57 19.29
CA HIS A 492 18.77 9.90 19.52
C HIS A 492 19.91 10.90 19.42
N ALA A 493 20.59 11.14 20.54
CA ALA A 493 21.58 12.20 20.64
C ALA A 493 22.81 11.91 19.78
N LEU A 494 23.34 12.91 19.06
CA LEU A 494 24.57 12.76 18.26
C LEU A 494 25.77 12.35 19.12
N ALA A 495 25.79 12.76 20.39
CA ALA A 495 26.83 12.37 21.35
C ALA A 495 26.95 10.85 21.53
N LEU A 496 25.91 10.08 21.19
CA LEU A 496 25.92 8.62 21.22
C LEU A 496 26.43 7.98 19.93
N SER A 497 26.74 8.75 18.88
CA SER A 497 27.09 8.22 17.55
C SER A 497 28.29 7.27 17.52
N THR A 498 29.22 7.37 18.47
CA THR A 498 30.37 6.47 18.60
C THR A 498 30.05 5.21 19.40
N SER A 499 29.32 5.34 20.51
CA SER A 499 29.04 4.23 21.43
C SER A 499 27.80 3.44 21.04
N ALA A 500 26.77 4.10 20.52
CA ALA A 500 25.48 3.54 20.16
C ALA A 500 25.00 4.12 18.81
N PRO A 501 25.64 3.75 17.68
CA PRO A 501 25.32 4.33 16.37
C PRO A 501 23.86 4.16 15.93
N VAL A 502 23.29 5.20 15.30
CA VAL A 502 21.89 5.24 14.87
C VAL A 502 21.50 4.12 13.89
N THR A 503 22.47 3.57 13.16
CA THR A 503 22.25 2.45 12.22
C THR A 503 21.73 1.20 12.92
N PHE A 504 22.00 1.02 14.22
CA PHE A 504 21.55 -0.14 14.98
C PHE A 504 20.08 -0.09 15.39
N ILE A 505 19.39 1.04 15.27
CA ILE A 505 17.98 1.19 15.70
C ILE A 505 17.07 0.14 15.03
N GLN A 506 17.28 -0.17 13.75
CA GLN A 506 16.52 -1.20 13.06
C GLN A 506 16.77 -2.62 13.61
N TYR A 507 17.98 -2.90 14.12
CA TYR A 507 18.35 -4.19 14.71
C TYR A 507 17.72 -4.34 16.10
N ILE A 508 17.75 -3.26 16.88
CA ILE A 508 17.07 -3.17 18.18
C ILE A 508 15.56 -3.37 18.00
N ALA A 509 14.96 -2.74 17.00
CA ALA A 509 13.54 -2.93 16.66
C ALA A 509 13.23 -4.37 16.24
N ALA A 510 14.08 -4.97 15.40
CA ALA A 510 13.93 -6.38 15.00
C ALA A 510 13.94 -7.32 16.21
N LEU A 511 14.92 -7.15 17.09
CA LEU A 511 15.03 -7.95 18.30
C LEU A 511 13.82 -7.73 19.23
N ALA A 512 13.36 -6.49 19.38
CA ALA A 512 12.18 -6.16 20.18
C ALA A 512 10.90 -6.81 19.64
N ILE A 513 10.73 -6.91 18.31
CA ILE A 513 9.59 -7.62 17.71
C ILE A 513 9.64 -9.10 18.04
N VAL A 514 10.80 -9.76 17.89
CA VAL A 514 10.94 -11.20 18.15
C VAL A 514 10.79 -11.52 19.63
N GLU A 515 11.43 -10.74 20.52
CA GLU A 515 11.28 -10.90 21.97
C GLU A 515 9.83 -10.58 22.40
N GLY A 516 9.19 -9.55 21.81
CA GLY A 516 7.78 -9.22 22.02
C GLY A 516 6.82 -10.36 21.66
N ILE A 517 7.04 -11.03 20.53
CA ILE A 517 6.24 -12.20 20.12
C ILE A 517 6.48 -13.38 21.07
N LYS A 518 7.75 -13.70 21.38
CA LYS A 518 8.11 -14.85 22.21
C LYS A 518 7.77 -14.67 23.69
N GLY A 519 7.71 -13.43 24.16
CA GLY A 519 7.29 -13.03 25.50
C GLY A 519 5.82 -12.65 25.62
N TYR A 520 5.01 -12.81 24.56
CA TYR A 520 3.61 -12.40 24.52
C TYR A 520 2.74 -13.11 25.56
N ASP A 521 2.94 -14.42 25.72
CA ASP A 521 2.26 -15.27 26.71
C ASP A 521 3.06 -16.56 26.96
N ASN A 522 2.66 -17.32 27.98
CA ASN A 522 3.28 -18.59 28.33
C ASN A 522 3.19 -19.61 27.17
N GLY A 523 4.35 -20.14 26.75
CA GLY A 523 4.47 -21.10 25.66
C GLY A 523 4.84 -20.50 24.30
N PHE A 524 4.77 -19.17 24.14
CA PHE A 524 5.11 -18.49 22.88
C PHE A 524 6.61 -18.50 22.55
N GLN A 525 7.47 -18.92 23.49
CA GLN A 525 8.93 -18.99 23.29
C GLN A 525 9.33 -19.87 22.09
N LYS A 526 8.48 -20.85 21.74
CA LYS A 526 8.67 -21.79 20.64
C LYS A 526 8.16 -21.29 19.28
N MET A 527 7.56 -20.10 19.20
CA MET A 527 7.14 -19.52 17.91
C MET A 527 8.33 -19.48 16.93
N PRO A 528 8.21 -20.01 15.70
CA PRO A 528 9.32 -20.19 14.76
C PRO A 528 9.63 -18.90 13.98
N VAL A 529 9.77 -17.79 14.71
CA VAL A 529 10.07 -16.46 14.16
C VAL A 529 11.57 -16.20 14.22
N LYS A 530 12.10 -15.60 13.16
CA LYS A 530 13.52 -15.35 12.93
C LYS A 530 13.74 -13.97 12.29
N LEU A 531 14.98 -13.50 12.35
CA LEU A 531 15.45 -12.23 11.81
C LEU A 531 16.19 -12.47 10.50
N LYS A 532 15.76 -11.75 9.45
CA LYS A 532 16.50 -11.65 8.19
C LYS A 532 17.15 -10.27 8.13
N TRP A 533 18.46 -10.26 7.92
CA TRP A 533 19.22 -9.02 7.79
C TRP A 533 18.72 -8.18 6.60
N PRO A 534 18.66 -6.85 6.74
CA PRO A 534 18.95 -6.08 7.97
C PRO A 534 17.72 -5.77 8.82
N ASN A 535 16.50 -5.95 8.29
CA ASN A 535 15.33 -5.26 8.81
C ASN A 535 14.00 -6.03 8.61
N ASP A 536 14.04 -7.32 8.33
CA ASP A 536 12.84 -8.12 8.07
C ASP A 536 12.63 -9.21 9.12
N ILE A 537 11.36 -9.52 9.42
CA ILE A 537 10.93 -10.61 10.29
C ILE A 537 10.40 -11.75 9.43
N TYR A 538 10.91 -12.95 9.65
CA TYR A 538 10.55 -14.15 8.90
C TYR A 538 10.02 -15.22 9.85
N ALA A 539 9.22 -16.14 9.34
CA ALA A 539 8.74 -17.30 10.08
C ALA A 539 8.68 -18.54 9.21
N LEU A 540 8.74 -19.71 9.84
CA LEU A 540 8.54 -20.99 9.16
C LEU A 540 7.10 -21.10 8.63
N GLU A 541 6.94 -21.32 7.34
CA GLU A 541 5.65 -21.40 6.66
C GLU A 541 4.86 -22.63 7.15
N PRO A 542 3.62 -22.47 7.63
CA PRO A 542 2.78 -23.60 8.04
C PRO A 542 2.40 -24.51 6.87
N GLY A 543 2.36 -25.83 7.11
CA GLY A 543 1.71 -26.79 6.20
C GLY A 543 2.45 -27.07 4.88
N VAL A 544 3.71 -26.65 4.72
CA VAL A 544 4.56 -27.00 3.57
C VAL A 544 5.45 -28.20 3.88
N LYS A 545 5.73 -29.03 2.87
CA LYS A 545 6.53 -30.27 3.02
C LYS A 545 8.01 -30.01 3.32
N GLU A 546 8.54 -28.95 2.74
CA GLU A 546 9.93 -28.52 2.94
C GLU A 546 9.94 -27.28 3.82
N GLU A 547 10.83 -27.27 4.81
CA GLU A 547 10.97 -26.13 5.72
C GLU A 547 11.33 -24.87 4.93
N ARG A 548 10.39 -23.93 4.88
CA ARG A 548 10.54 -22.68 4.15
C ARG A 548 10.22 -21.52 5.06
N TYR A 549 11.13 -20.56 5.13
CA TYR A 549 10.88 -19.30 5.82
C TYR A 549 10.21 -18.29 4.88
N VAL A 550 9.19 -17.59 5.36
CA VAL A 550 8.47 -16.55 4.64
C VAL A 550 8.48 -15.25 5.44
N LYS A 551 8.47 -14.11 4.75
CA LYS A 551 8.45 -12.79 5.39
C LYS A 551 7.09 -12.57 6.04
N ILE A 552 7.09 -12.23 7.33
CA ILE A 552 5.89 -11.88 8.09
C ILE A 552 5.93 -10.45 8.64
N GLY A 553 7.08 -9.77 8.58
CA GLY A 553 7.20 -8.40 9.07
C GLY A 553 8.35 -7.64 8.45
N GLY A 554 8.33 -6.31 8.57
CA GLY A 554 9.36 -5.43 8.07
C GLY A 554 9.47 -4.15 8.89
N ILE A 555 10.67 -3.61 8.95
CA ILE A 555 11.02 -2.39 9.69
C ILE A 555 11.47 -1.31 8.72
N LEU A 556 11.00 -0.09 8.93
CA LEU A 556 11.39 1.12 8.20
C LEU A 556 11.84 2.17 9.21
N VAL A 557 13.06 2.67 9.08
CA VAL A 557 13.55 3.79 9.90
C VAL A 557 13.82 4.96 8.98
N ASN A 558 13.16 6.08 9.23
CA ASN A 558 13.51 7.36 8.64
C ASN A 558 14.19 8.21 9.70
N SER A 559 15.30 8.85 9.33
CA SER A 559 16.07 9.73 10.21
C SER A 559 16.18 11.12 9.58
N SER A 560 15.91 12.15 10.38
CA SER A 560 16.36 13.51 10.11
C SER A 560 17.33 13.93 11.20
N TYR A 561 18.23 14.86 10.88
CA TYR A 561 19.19 15.40 11.83
C TYR A 561 18.97 16.91 11.96
N SER A 562 18.77 17.38 13.18
CA SER A 562 18.52 18.78 13.48
C SER A 562 18.97 19.12 14.89
N GLY A 563 19.66 20.24 15.08
CA GLY A 563 19.94 20.77 16.42
C GLY A 563 20.83 19.88 17.31
N GLY A 564 21.64 19.00 16.73
CA GLY A 564 22.52 18.10 17.49
C GLY A 564 21.93 16.71 17.80
N ASP A 565 20.68 16.46 17.44
CA ASP A 565 20.00 15.17 17.66
C ASP A 565 19.47 14.58 16.35
N TYR A 566 19.46 13.24 16.28
CA TYR A 566 18.70 12.51 15.29
C TYR A 566 17.25 12.40 15.74
N THR A 567 16.34 12.80 14.86
CA THR A 567 14.91 12.53 14.99
C THR A 567 14.57 11.36 14.09
N LEU A 568 14.01 10.30 14.68
CA LEU A 568 13.72 9.06 13.98
C LEU A 568 12.23 8.77 14.01
N THR A 569 11.71 8.27 12.90
CA THR A 569 10.40 7.62 12.83
C THR A 569 10.64 6.15 12.52
N LEU A 570 10.40 5.29 13.51
CA LEU A 570 10.54 3.83 13.41
C LEU A 570 9.17 3.22 13.09
N GLY A 571 8.98 2.83 11.84
CA GLY A 571 7.81 2.11 11.34
C GLY A 571 7.99 0.60 11.37
N VAL A 572 6.95 -0.11 11.77
CA VAL A 572 6.86 -1.57 11.79
C VAL A 572 5.56 -2.01 11.14
N GLY A 573 5.66 -2.95 10.20
CA GLY A 573 4.54 -3.72 9.69
C GLY A 573 4.72 -5.19 10.03
N LEU A 574 3.72 -5.84 10.62
CA LEU A 574 3.77 -7.22 11.07
C LEU A 574 2.44 -7.93 10.81
N ASN A 575 2.48 -9.03 10.08
CA ASN A 575 1.32 -9.89 9.83
C ASN A 575 0.92 -10.60 11.13
N ALA A 576 -0.08 -10.06 11.83
CA ALA A 576 -0.44 -10.52 13.17
C ALA A 576 -1.58 -11.53 13.13
N THR A 577 -2.79 -11.07 12.80
CA THR A 577 -4.02 -11.86 12.80
C THR A 577 -4.67 -11.98 11.43
N ASN A 578 -4.09 -11.33 10.41
CA ASN A 578 -4.63 -11.34 9.06
C ASN A 578 -4.74 -12.77 8.50
N ALA A 579 -5.76 -12.96 7.67
CA ALA A 579 -5.93 -14.18 6.90
C ALA A 579 -4.98 -14.18 5.67
N ALA A 580 -5.31 -15.03 4.68
CA ALA A 580 -4.68 -15.03 3.37
C ALA A 580 -4.64 -13.61 2.74
N PRO A 581 -3.67 -13.32 1.86
CA PRO A 581 -2.72 -14.24 1.23
C PRO A 581 -1.36 -14.35 1.93
N THR A 582 -1.09 -13.60 2.99
CA THR A 582 0.21 -13.65 3.68
C THR A 582 0.16 -14.49 4.95
N THR A 583 1.29 -15.09 5.33
CA THR A 583 1.41 -15.83 6.59
C THR A 583 1.37 -14.88 7.78
N SER A 584 0.54 -15.19 8.78
CA SER A 584 0.37 -14.39 10.00
C SER A 584 0.73 -15.13 11.28
N LEU A 585 0.99 -14.40 12.37
CA LEU A 585 1.29 -14.98 13.68
C LEU A 585 0.15 -15.88 14.20
N SER A 586 -1.12 -15.54 13.95
CA SER A 586 -2.25 -16.40 14.31
C SER A 586 -2.19 -17.76 13.60
N GLN A 587 -1.80 -17.80 12.32
CA GLN A 587 -1.63 -19.07 11.60
C GLN A 587 -0.46 -19.88 12.14
N LEU A 588 0.66 -19.22 12.50
CA LEU A 588 1.79 -19.88 13.15
C LEU A 588 1.38 -20.47 14.50
N LEU A 589 0.62 -19.70 15.31
CA LEU A 589 0.13 -20.13 16.61
C LEU A 589 -0.75 -21.36 16.49
N SER A 590 -1.74 -21.35 15.58
CA SER A 590 -2.63 -22.50 15.35
C SER A 590 -1.89 -23.75 14.86
N HIS A 591 -0.85 -23.59 14.04
CA HIS A 591 -0.14 -24.73 13.46
C HIS A 591 0.95 -25.31 14.38
N PHE A 592 1.84 -24.46 14.89
CA PHE A 592 3.00 -24.89 15.66
C PHE A 592 2.72 -25.02 17.15
N LEU A 593 1.71 -24.32 17.68
CA LEU A 593 1.38 -24.26 19.10
C LEU A 593 -0.14 -24.42 19.36
N PRO A 594 -0.77 -25.52 18.88
CA PRO A 594 -2.23 -25.68 18.93
C PRO A 594 -2.81 -25.70 20.35
N GLN A 595 -2.02 -26.15 21.34
CA GLN A 595 -2.44 -26.13 22.74
C GLN A 595 -2.51 -24.70 23.29
N GLN A 596 -1.63 -23.81 22.84
CA GLN A 596 -1.63 -22.40 23.20
C GLN A 596 -2.73 -21.67 22.44
N SER A 597 -2.96 -22.00 21.15
CA SER A 597 -4.03 -21.36 20.36
C SER A 597 -5.42 -21.61 20.93
N ALA A 598 -5.63 -22.71 21.65
CA ALA A 598 -6.87 -22.99 22.35
C ALA A 598 -7.10 -22.13 23.61
N LYS A 599 -6.04 -21.52 24.15
CA LYS A 599 -6.09 -20.72 25.40
C LYS A 599 -6.04 -19.22 25.15
N THR A 600 -5.22 -18.81 24.19
CA THR A 600 -4.92 -17.39 23.96
C THR A 600 -4.98 -17.09 22.46
N GLN A 601 -5.67 -16.01 22.11
CA GLN A 601 -5.62 -15.42 20.77
C GLN A 601 -4.67 -14.22 20.76
N ILE A 602 -4.08 -13.96 19.60
CA ILE A 602 -3.24 -12.77 19.40
C ILE A 602 -4.16 -11.56 19.24
N ALA A 603 -3.96 -10.56 20.10
CA ALA A 603 -4.65 -9.28 20.06
C ALA A 603 -3.65 -8.17 19.67
N PRO A 604 -3.95 -7.32 18.67
CA PRO A 604 -3.06 -6.25 18.23
C PRO A 604 -2.61 -5.32 19.37
N GLU A 605 -3.52 -4.99 20.29
CA GLU A 605 -3.29 -4.11 21.44
C GLU A 605 -2.22 -4.69 22.37
N ARG A 606 -2.38 -5.96 22.75
CA ARG A 606 -1.43 -6.65 23.62
C ARG A 606 -0.09 -6.87 22.92
N LEU A 607 -0.10 -7.18 21.62
CA LEU A 607 1.12 -7.40 20.85
C LEU A 607 1.91 -6.11 20.68
N LEU A 608 1.24 -4.99 20.36
CA LEU A 608 1.86 -3.67 20.28
C LEU A 608 2.50 -3.28 21.62
N ALA A 609 1.76 -3.43 22.72
CA ALA A 609 2.26 -3.19 24.07
C ALA A 609 3.50 -4.04 24.39
N ALA A 610 3.47 -5.34 24.10
CA ALA A 610 4.60 -6.23 24.30
C ALA A 610 5.84 -5.77 23.52
N ILE A 611 5.68 -5.42 22.24
CA ILE A 611 6.80 -5.00 21.37
C ILE A 611 7.40 -3.67 21.87
N LEU A 612 6.56 -2.67 22.17
CA LEU A 612 7.05 -1.35 22.62
C LEU A 612 7.75 -1.43 23.99
N THR A 613 7.30 -2.28 24.90
CA THR A 613 7.99 -2.52 26.18
C THR A 613 9.36 -3.15 25.96
N HIS A 614 9.48 -4.21 25.15
CA HIS A 614 10.78 -4.81 24.84
C HIS A 614 11.70 -3.81 24.12
N PHE A 615 11.15 -3.00 23.22
CA PHE A 615 11.90 -1.97 22.54
C PHE A 615 12.46 -0.94 23.52
N SER A 616 11.67 -0.49 24.50
CA SER A 616 12.10 0.43 25.55
C SER A 616 13.32 -0.10 26.33
N ILE A 617 13.27 -1.37 26.72
CA ILE A 617 14.34 -2.03 27.49
C ILE A 617 15.61 -2.18 26.65
N LEU A 618 15.47 -2.71 25.44
CA LEU A 618 16.60 -2.92 24.54
C LEU A 618 17.22 -1.58 24.13
N TYR A 619 16.42 -0.56 23.82
CA TYR A 619 16.94 0.76 23.47
C TYR A 619 17.64 1.44 24.65
N THR A 620 17.08 1.36 25.86
CA THR A 620 17.71 1.92 27.06
C THR A 620 19.07 1.28 27.33
N ARG A 621 19.17 -0.04 27.21
CA ARG A 621 20.45 -0.76 27.30
C ARG A 621 21.40 -0.34 26.18
N PHE A 622 20.91 -0.27 24.94
CA PHE A 622 21.72 0.11 23.77
C PHE A 622 22.37 1.48 23.94
N LYS A 623 21.65 2.49 24.44
CA LYS A 623 22.22 3.81 24.74
C LYS A 623 23.39 3.75 25.74
N ARG A 624 23.37 2.79 26.68
CA ARG A 624 24.37 2.65 27.75
C ARG A 624 25.60 1.87 27.30
N THR A 625 25.41 0.80 26.52
CA THR A 625 26.48 -0.19 26.23
C THR A 625 26.82 -0.32 24.75
N GLY A 626 26.07 0.31 23.86
CA GLY A 626 26.19 0.05 22.42
C GLY A 626 25.73 -1.35 22.03
N PHE A 627 26.07 -1.75 20.80
CA PHE A 627 25.86 -3.11 20.29
C PHE A 627 26.99 -4.05 20.75
N ASP A 628 27.03 -4.30 22.05
CA ASP A 628 28.05 -5.15 22.68
C ASP A 628 27.85 -6.67 22.40
N ALA A 629 28.76 -7.50 22.92
CA ALA A 629 28.72 -8.95 22.72
C ALA A 629 27.42 -9.62 23.22
N VAL A 630 26.72 -9.01 24.18
CA VAL A 630 25.44 -9.53 24.68
C VAL A 630 24.33 -9.27 23.67
N PHE A 631 24.27 -8.06 23.08
CA PHE A 631 23.34 -7.78 21.98
C PHE A 631 23.60 -8.67 20.79
N GLU A 632 24.86 -8.80 20.40
CA GLU A 632 25.25 -9.64 19.26
C GLU A 632 24.80 -11.10 19.46
N LYS A 633 25.06 -11.67 20.64
CA LYS A 633 24.63 -13.03 20.96
C LYS A 633 23.11 -13.18 20.84
N LYS A 634 22.34 -12.29 21.46
CA LYS A 634 20.87 -12.29 21.38
C LYS A 634 20.36 -12.15 19.95
N TYR A 635 20.99 -11.28 19.16
CA TYR A 635 20.62 -11.08 17.77
C TYR A 635 20.84 -12.35 16.94
N TYR A 636 21.98 -13.04 17.13
CA TYR A 636 22.27 -14.29 16.42
C TYR A 636 21.45 -15.50 16.88
N GLU A 637 20.87 -15.50 18.08
CA GLU A 637 19.89 -16.53 18.50
C GLU A 637 18.68 -16.60 17.56
N TYR A 638 18.31 -15.46 16.96
CA TYR A 638 17.15 -15.33 16.08
C TYR A 638 17.50 -15.14 14.59
N TRP A 639 18.77 -14.95 14.24
CA TRP A 639 19.24 -14.72 12.87
C TRP A 639 19.09 -15.95 11.95
N LEU A 640 18.85 -15.72 10.65
CA LEU A 640 18.64 -16.77 9.63
C LEU A 640 19.88 -17.18 8.82
N HIS A 641 20.95 -16.41 8.81
CA HIS A 641 22.02 -16.53 7.80
C HIS A 641 23.28 -17.23 8.27
N SER A 642 23.22 -17.98 9.38
CA SER A 642 24.41 -18.62 9.95
C SER A 642 25.09 -19.55 8.94
N GLU A 643 26.37 -19.29 8.65
CA GLU A 643 27.21 -20.05 7.71
C GLU A 643 26.65 -20.17 6.28
N GLN A 644 25.68 -19.32 5.91
CA GLN A 644 25.10 -19.32 4.56
C GLN A 644 26.16 -18.96 3.52
N ILE A 645 26.26 -19.75 2.45
CA ILE A 645 27.10 -19.42 1.30
C ILE A 645 26.31 -18.51 0.37
N VAL A 646 26.91 -17.38 0.00
CA VAL A 646 26.37 -16.37 -0.89
C VAL A 646 27.30 -16.10 -2.07
N THR A 647 26.74 -15.61 -3.17
CA THR A 647 27.47 -15.11 -4.33
C THR A 647 27.44 -13.59 -4.31
N LEU A 648 28.60 -12.95 -4.44
CA LEU A 648 28.77 -11.50 -4.46
C LEU A 648 28.84 -11.02 -5.92
N GLU A 649 27.71 -10.53 -6.46
CA GLU A 649 27.60 -10.20 -7.88
C GLU A 649 28.58 -9.11 -8.31
N ASN A 650 28.79 -8.08 -7.49
CA ASN A 650 29.70 -6.97 -7.82
C ASN A 650 31.18 -7.35 -7.69
N GLU A 651 31.50 -8.40 -6.93
CA GLU A 651 32.87 -8.87 -6.72
C GLU A 651 33.21 -10.00 -7.68
N GLY A 652 32.83 -9.83 -8.95
CA GLY A 652 33.07 -10.81 -10.01
C GLY A 652 32.36 -12.16 -9.80
N GLY A 653 31.28 -12.19 -9.02
CA GLY A 653 30.58 -13.43 -8.67
C GLY A 653 31.32 -14.29 -7.63
N ALA A 654 32.18 -13.68 -6.80
CA ALA A 654 32.88 -14.39 -5.74
C ALA A 654 31.91 -15.11 -4.80
N ARG A 655 32.22 -16.37 -4.46
CA ARG A 655 31.51 -17.11 -3.41
C ARG A 655 32.04 -16.66 -2.06
N ALA A 656 31.16 -16.43 -1.11
CA ALA A 656 31.54 -16.03 0.25
C ALA A 656 30.62 -16.70 1.28
N ARG A 657 31.12 -16.91 2.49
CA ARG A 657 30.34 -17.42 3.63
C ARG A 657 29.97 -16.28 4.56
N VAL A 658 28.70 -16.18 4.93
CA VAL A 658 28.22 -15.22 5.92
C VAL A 658 28.80 -15.54 7.29
N LYS A 659 29.44 -14.55 7.91
CA LYS A 659 30.05 -14.65 9.24
C LYS A 659 29.32 -13.86 10.31
N GLY A 660 28.44 -12.93 9.93
CA GLY A 660 27.64 -12.15 10.85
C GLY A 660 27.52 -10.70 10.41
N ILE A 661 27.49 -9.79 11.36
CA ILE A 661 27.48 -8.34 11.18
C ILE A 661 28.63 -7.67 11.94
N SER A 662 29.12 -6.53 11.46
CA SER A 662 30.11 -5.73 12.18
C SER A 662 29.49 -5.09 13.42
N ARG A 663 30.22 -5.04 14.53
CA ARG A 663 29.73 -4.47 15.80
C ARG A 663 29.67 -2.94 15.80
N ASP A 664 30.43 -2.29 14.93
CA ASP A 664 30.49 -0.83 14.87
C ASP A 664 29.37 -0.26 14.00
N TRP A 665 28.94 -0.97 12.95
CA TRP A 665 28.04 -0.41 11.95
C TRP A 665 26.92 -1.35 11.48
N GLY A 666 26.93 -2.62 11.91
CA GLY A 666 25.94 -3.61 11.50
C GLY A 666 26.11 -4.08 10.05
N LEU A 667 27.28 -3.90 9.44
CA LEU A 667 27.53 -4.30 8.05
C LEU A 667 27.55 -5.82 7.95
N LEU A 668 26.96 -6.40 6.90
CA LEU A 668 27.01 -7.85 6.69
C LEU A 668 28.45 -8.27 6.39
N VAL A 669 29.03 -9.09 7.26
CA VAL A 669 30.40 -9.59 7.13
C VAL A 669 30.38 -10.95 6.45
N VAL A 670 31.12 -11.05 5.35
CA VAL A 670 31.28 -12.29 4.59
C VAL A 670 32.75 -12.61 4.36
N GLU A 671 33.10 -13.88 4.35
CA GLU A 671 34.46 -14.38 4.10
C GLU A 671 34.51 -15.11 2.76
N GLU A 672 35.39 -14.69 1.85
CA GLU A 672 35.51 -15.27 0.52
C GLU A 672 35.96 -16.74 0.59
N LEU A 673 35.40 -17.53 -0.32
CA LEU A 673 35.65 -18.95 -0.45
C LEU A 673 36.36 -19.25 -1.78
N GLY A 674 37.45 -20.01 -1.69
CA GLY A 674 38.18 -20.54 -2.83
C GLY A 674 37.70 -21.94 -3.22
N TRP A 675 38.63 -22.75 -3.74
CA TRP A 675 38.34 -24.12 -4.16
C TRP A 675 37.82 -24.99 -3.00
N GLN A 676 36.79 -25.79 -3.25
CA GLN A 676 36.09 -26.62 -2.25
C GLN A 676 35.56 -25.84 -1.03
N ASP A 677 35.08 -24.61 -1.24
CA ASP A 677 34.50 -23.76 -0.19
C ASP A 677 35.45 -23.50 1.00
N ARG A 678 36.77 -23.53 0.75
CA ARG A 678 37.83 -23.20 1.73
C ARG A 678 37.95 -21.69 1.89
N PRO A 679 38.02 -21.15 3.13
CA PRO A 679 38.24 -19.73 3.36
C PRO A 679 39.54 -19.23 2.72
N THR A 680 39.50 -18.09 2.04
CA THR A 680 40.72 -17.42 1.50
C THR A 680 41.35 -16.46 2.50
N GLY A 681 40.63 -16.12 3.59
CA GLY A 681 41.00 -15.10 4.56
C GLY A 681 40.60 -13.67 4.15
N LYS A 682 40.17 -13.47 2.90
CA LYS A 682 39.65 -12.18 2.43
C LYS A 682 38.22 -11.98 2.95
N ARG A 683 37.96 -10.81 3.55
CA ARG A 683 36.64 -10.46 4.12
C ARG A 683 36.07 -9.23 3.43
N TRP A 684 34.75 -9.18 3.38
CA TRP A 684 33.98 -8.06 2.85
C TRP A 684 32.94 -7.62 3.87
N GLU A 685 32.72 -6.31 3.95
CA GLU A 685 31.67 -5.70 4.77
C GLU A 685 30.67 -4.99 3.85
N LEU A 686 29.41 -5.45 3.89
CA LEU A 686 28.39 -5.05 2.93
C LEU A 686 27.32 -4.19 3.60
N GLN A 687 27.12 -2.98 3.08
CA GLN A 687 26.12 -2.03 3.58
C GLN A 687 24.70 -2.41 3.15
N SER A 688 23.73 -2.21 4.05
CA SER A 688 22.31 -2.52 3.87
C SER A 688 21.60 -1.69 2.81
N ASP A 689 22.05 -0.46 2.58
CA ASP A 689 21.43 0.47 1.63
C ASP A 689 22.07 0.37 0.23
N ALA A 690 23.33 -0.05 0.15
CA ALA A 690 24.03 -0.28 -1.11
C ALA A 690 23.84 -1.71 -1.66
N ASN A 691 23.36 -2.66 -0.85
CA ASN A 691 23.22 -4.06 -1.24
C ASN A 691 21.81 -4.61 -0.99
N SER A 692 21.39 -5.52 -1.86
CA SER A 692 20.22 -6.38 -1.70
C SER A 692 20.67 -7.81 -1.46
N PHE A 693 20.05 -8.48 -0.49
CA PHE A 693 20.33 -9.87 -0.15
C PHE A 693 19.10 -10.74 -0.49
N ASP A 694 19.21 -11.50 -1.58
CA ASP A 694 18.29 -12.58 -1.94
C ASP A 694 18.70 -13.85 -1.19
N PHE A 695 18.04 -14.04 -0.05
CA PHE A 695 18.25 -15.15 0.85
C PHE A 695 17.99 -16.51 0.18
N PHE A 696 16.98 -16.62 -0.67
CA PHE A 696 16.59 -17.92 -1.26
C PHE A 696 17.55 -18.35 -2.37
N ARG A 697 18.17 -17.39 -3.05
CA ARG A 697 19.18 -17.65 -4.09
C ARG A 697 20.60 -17.64 -3.57
N GLY A 698 20.84 -17.27 -2.31
CA GLY A 698 22.17 -17.04 -1.78
C GLY A 698 22.93 -15.99 -2.59
N LEU A 699 22.30 -14.84 -2.88
CA LEU A 699 22.85 -13.82 -3.76
C LEU A 699 22.87 -12.46 -3.07
N VAL A 700 24.01 -11.78 -3.12
CA VAL A 700 24.15 -10.38 -2.72
C VAL A 700 24.51 -9.54 -3.93
N ARG A 701 23.70 -8.51 -4.21
CA ARG A 701 23.85 -7.62 -5.36
C ARG A 701 23.80 -6.14 -4.96
N SER A 702 24.42 -5.27 -5.75
CA SER A 702 24.26 -3.82 -5.54
C SER A 702 22.82 -3.39 -5.77
N LYS A 703 22.32 -2.48 -4.92
CA LYS A 703 21.18 -1.64 -5.25
C LYS A 703 21.72 -0.49 -6.10
N ARG A 704 21.47 -0.54 -7.41
CA ARG A 704 21.75 0.56 -8.33
C ARG A 704 20.74 1.67 -8.17
#